data_AF-A0A059B1A1-F1
#
_entry.id   AF-A0A059B1A1-F1
#
_cell.length_a   1.000
_cell.length_b   1.000
_cell.length_c   1.000
_cell.angle_alpha   90.00
_cell.angle_beta   90.00
_cell.angle_gamma   90.00
#
_symmetry.space_group_name_H-M   'P 1'
#
loop_
_entity.id
_entity.type
_entity.pdbx_description
1 polymer ?
#
loop_
_entity_poly.entity_id
_entity_poly.type
_entity_poly.pdbx_seq_one_letter_code
_entity_poly.pdbx_strand_id
1 'polypeptide(L)'
;MPSRSLLRLVRTITTLTPKRVPLHAPAPQSPPRDYVYFMNRALDDLIKSGDVGSAVNMFDEMPARNGVTYNLLISGQGRHGFAEAALSLYSTMVSQGVEESAQTFTTVLSICTNGGFYREGTQVHCRVVLLGFSSNLYIGSALAGLYLHMGLADVALVIIRELPERSLATWNLILRGFCDVGRPDLLFGLFGEMKVDGFEPNGLSFCYMINGCATDKLVDEGKQLHCQVIKAGWVESQIFVANSLVDFYSSCWCLNDAKQSFISLPVEDVISWNSIVSVYAGHGLLLDALELFSRMQFWGQRPSVRSIVGFLNLSSEMRNIDLGKQIHCLVKKLGFDQGSFYAQSALIDMYGKCGEIEYSISAFESLTEKCMGCCNSLMTSLLQCGMVEDVVELFGFMVGEGVGFDEVSLSTMLKAISMSACGSLTSTDLVCGCAIKSGYESDTAVSCSLIDAYSRWGCIDLSHEVFEKMVSPNVTCFTSIISAYARNGMGREGLEMLDAMTKRGLKPDEVTFLAALLGCSHSGLVEEGRFLFYNMTFHHGINPNRKHYSCMIDLLGRAGLLSEAEELLKQAPEEADCAMWSSLLRSCRVHGNEMVGRRAAEKLTEFELGDPAVTLQVSNFYCEIGEYQNSMQIREIAMGKKMTRQIGHSLIEAKTPANKIEYGKFSILEEFESLHVEEENEVEDPDIPSWAGQRDGKVLVNVDSFGAAGDGISDDTQAFLKAWAMACATPKAVFLVPPGRRYLVNATRFNGPCSDKLVIQIDGTIVAPNEPSNWDPKSARIWLDFYKLNGVLFQGNGIIDGSGSKWWAASCKKNKTNPCRGAPTALTIDSSSSIKVKGLTIQNSQQMHFVISRSDSVRVSGVLVSAPGDSPNTDGIHITESTNVVLQDCKIGTGDDCVSIVNASSNIKMKRIFCGPGHGISIGSLGKDNSTGIVTKVVLDTAFLRETTNGLRIKTWQGGSGYVRAVRFDNVRMENVANPIIIDQFYCDSPTTCQIQTSAVKISQIMYRNITGTTKSEQAMKFACSDTVPCSDIVLSNINLESEDVTVETYCHSAEGFGYGVVHPSADCLSSQDKDLISIGWAQEAATVRPIDEHIVHTEL
;
A
#
# COMPACT_ATOMS: atom_id res chain seq x y z
N MET A 1 -10.39 -18.92 24.95
CA MET A 1 -10.36 -20.23 25.67
C MET A 1 -11.49 -20.25 26.70
N PRO A 2 -12.35 -21.28 26.78
CA PRO A 2 -13.47 -21.26 27.72
C PRO A 2 -13.01 -21.50 29.17
N SER A 3 -13.70 -20.86 30.12
CA SER A 3 -13.39 -20.93 31.56
C SER A 3 -13.53 -22.36 32.11
N ARG A 4 -12.79 -22.69 33.17
CA ARG A 4 -12.82 -24.03 33.83
C ARG A 4 -14.21 -24.41 34.37
N SER A 5 -15.12 -23.46 34.59
CA SER A 5 -16.51 -23.73 35.02
C SER A 5 -17.37 -24.30 33.88
N LEU A 6 -17.19 -23.81 32.65
CA LEU A 6 -17.89 -24.30 31.44
C LEU A 6 -17.54 -25.77 31.12
N LEU A 7 -16.29 -26.20 31.32
CA LEU A 7 -15.88 -27.59 31.13
C LEU A 7 -16.57 -28.58 32.10
N ARG A 8 -16.95 -28.13 33.31
CA ARG A 8 -17.76 -28.94 34.27
C ARG A 8 -19.22 -29.03 33.84
N LEU A 9 -19.76 -27.95 33.24
CA LEU A 9 -21.11 -27.89 32.68
C LEU A 9 -21.31 -28.97 31.60
N VAL A 10 -20.35 -29.07 30.66
CA VAL A 10 -20.35 -30.02 29.53
C VAL A 10 -20.40 -31.49 29.98
N ARG A 11 -19.74 -31.84 31.08
CA ARG A 11 -19.74 -33.21 31.63
C ARG A 11 -21.02 -33.57 32.38
N THR A 12 -21.70 -32.60 32.98
CA THR A 12 -22.86 -32.84 33.86
C THR A 12 -24.15 -33.05 33.06
N ILE A 13 -24.34 -32.29 31.96
CA ILE A 13 -25.55 -32.33 31.13
C ILE A 13 -25.67 -33.66 30.34
N THR A 14 -24.54 -34.26 29.96
CA THR A 14 -24.47 -35.44 29.07
C THR A 14 -24.49 -36.79 29.80
N THR A 15 -24.24 -36.86 31.11
CA THR A 15 -23.95 -38.13 31.81
C THR A 15 -25.02 -38.63 32.80
N LEU A 16 -26.03 -37.81 33.11
CA LEU A 16 -27.09 -38.17 34.07
C LEU A 16 -28.34 -38.68 33.36
N THR A 17 -28.52 -40.01 33.31
CA THR A 17 -29.81 -40.65 33.04
C THR A 17 -30.69 -40.59 34.30
N PRO A 18 -32.03 -40.48 34.16
CA PRO A 18 -32.92 -40.42 35.31
C PRO A 18 -32.83 -41.75 36.08
N LYS A 19 -32.25 -41.72 37.28
CA LYS A 19 -32.39 -42.84 38.22
C LYS A 19 -33.88 -42.91 38.59
N ARG A 20 -34.56 -43.99 38.20
CA ARG A 20 -35.77 -44.43 38.89
C ARG A 20 -35.39 -44.68 40.35
N VAL A 21 -35.70 -43.74 41.23
CA VAL A 21 -35.57 -43.93 42.67
C VAL A 21 -36.61 -44.97 43.08
N PRO A 22 -36.23 -46.09 43.74
CA PRO A 22 -37.19 -47.00 44.33
C PRO A 22 -38.04 -46.24 45.35
N LEU A 23 -39.36 -46.40 45.28
CA LEU A 23 -40.28 -46.09 46.36
C LEU A 23 -39.78 -46.79 47.62
N HIS A 24 -39.10 -46.08 48.52
CA HIS A 24 -39.07 -46.25 49.97
C HIS A 24 -37.89 -45.48 50.59
N ALA A 25 -38.13 -44.21 50.91
CA ALA A 25 -37.42 -43.49 51.97
C ALA A 25 -38.41 -42.51 52.63
N PRO A 26 -38.42 -42.37 53.96
CA PRO A 26 -39.41 -41.56 54.66
C PRO A 26 -39.20 -40.07 54.36
N ALA A 27 -40.29 -39.38 54.02
CA ALA A 27 -40.29 -37.97 53.67
C ALA A 27 -39.88 -37.09 54.87
N PRO A 28 -38.91 -36.17 54.73
CA PRO A 28 -38.82 -35.03 55.63
C PRO A 28 -40.07 -34.16 55.42
N GLN A 29 -40.61 -33.60 56.50
CA GLN A 29 -41.84 -32.80 56.49
C GLN A 29 -41.79 -31.77 55.35
N SER A 30 -42.58 -32.01 54.30
CA SER A 30 -42.70 -31.09 53.18
C SER A 30 -43.35 -29.80 53.68
N PRO A 31 -42.75 -28.61 53.45
CA PRO A 31 -43.43 -27.36 53.73
C PRO A 31 -44.78 -27.32 52.98
N PRO A 32 -45.81 -26.61 53.49
CA PRO A 32 -47.12 -26.56 52.85
C PRO A 32 -46.99 -26.19 51.37
N ARG A 33 -47.76 -26.83 50.48
CA ARG A 33 -47.77 -26.47 49.03
C ARG A 33 -47.96 -24.97 48.80
N ASP A 34 -48.68 -24.31 49.70
CA ASP A 34 -48.95 -22.88 49.68
C ASP A 34 -47.70 -22.02 49.93
N TYR A 35 -46.70 -22.53 50.66
CA TYR A 35 -45.43 -21.84 50.93
C TYR A 35 -44.59 -21.70 49.65
N VAL A 36 -44.33 -22.81 48.94
CA VAL A 36 -43.54 -22.77 47.69
C VAL A 36 -44.27 -21.95 46.61
N TYR A 37 -45.60 -22.00 46.58
CA TYR A 37 -46.40 -21.17 45.68
C TYR A 37 -46.26 -19.67 45.98
N PHE A 38 -46.35 -19.27 47.26
CA PHE A 38 -46.20 -17.88 47.68
C PHE A 38 -44.79 -17.34 47.40
N MET A 39 -43.77 -18.16 47.69
CA MET A 39 -42.37 -17.82 47.40
C MET A 39 -42.11 -17.71 45.89
N ASN A 40 -42.68 -18.58 45.07
CA ASN A 40 -42.56 -18.48 43.61
C ASN A 40 -43.22 -17.20 43.06
N ARG A 41 -44.32 -16.73 43.66
CA ARG A 41 -44.96 -15.46 43.26
C ARG A 41 -44.09 -14.26 43.62
N ALA A 42 -43.56 -14.22 44.84
CA ALA A 42 -42.66 -13.14 45.26
C ALA A 42 -41.34 -13.14 44.46
N LEU A 43 -40.82 -14.32 44.09
CA LEU A 43 -39.67 -14.45 43.19
C LEU A 43 -39.97 -13.89 41.78
N ASP A 44 -41.15 -14.18 41.22
CA ASP A 44 -41.60 -13.66 39.92
C ASP A 44 -41.79 -12.13 39.95
N ASP A 45 -42.30 -11.57 41.06
CA ASP A 45 -42.44 -10.13 41.24
C ASP A 45 -41.07 -9.41 41.31
N LEU A 46 -40.09 -10.00 41.99
CA LEU A 46 -38.71 -9.48 42.01
C LEU A 46 -38.07 -9.49 40.62
N ILE A 47 -38.22 -10.60 39.88
CA ILE A 47 -37.72 -10.72 38.50
C ILE A 47 -38.38 -9.68 37.58
N LYS A 48 -39.69 -9.45 37.71
CA LYS A 48 -40.40 -8.42 36.93
C LYS A 48 -39.95 -6.99 37.27
N SER A 49 -39.53 -6.75 38.52
CA SER A 49 -39.05 -5.45 38.97
C SER A 49 -37.61 -5.12 38.54
N GLY A 50 -36.87 -6.08 37.96
CA GLY A 50 -35.49 -5.90 37.51
C GLY A 50 -34.43 -6.30 38.54
N ASP A 51 -34.81 -6.61 39.79
CA ASP A 51 -33.88 -6.95 40.88
C ASP A 51 -33.55 -8.45 40.90
N VAL A 52 -32.71 -8.87 39.95
CA VAL A 52 -32.25 -10.26 39.83
C VAL A 52 -31.36 -10.66 41.01
N GLY A 53 -30.62 -9.72 41.61
CA GLY A 53 -29.73 -9.99 42.74
C GLY A 53 -30.50 -10.44 43.98
N SER A 54 -31.56 -9.72 44.34
CA SER A 54 -32.45 -10.11 45.45
C SER A 54 -33.23 -11.38 45.14
N ALA A 55 -33.62 -11.60 43.87
CA ALA A 55 -34.27 -12.84 43.46
C ALA A 55 -33.36 -14.08 43.64
N VAL A 56 -32.07 -13.96 43.32
CA VAL A 56 -31.09 -15.04 43.53
C VAL A 56 -30.90 -15.33 45.02
N ASN A 57 -30.74 -14.30 45.84
CA ASN A 57 -30.61 -14.47 47.30
C ASN A 57 -31.84 -15.15 47.90
N MET A 58 -33.04 -14.72 47.50
CA MET A 58 -34.29 -15.34 47.94
C MET A 58 -34.39 -16.81 47.50
N PHE A 59 -34.01 -17.10 46.26
CA PHE A 59 -33.94 -18.48 45.77
C PHE A 59 -33.00 -19.35 46.60
N ASP A 60 -31.85 -18.81 47.00
CA ASP A 60 -30.88 -19.52 47.83
C ASP A 60 -31.36 -19.74 49.27
N GLU A 61 -32.18 -18.84 49.81
CA GLU A 61 -32.79 -18.98 51.14
C GLU A 61 -34.02 -19.92 51.16
N MET A 62 -34.58 -20.29 50.00
CA MET A 62 -35.73 -21.18 49.95
C MET A 62 -35.38 -22.63 50.39
N PRO A 63 -36.04 -23.16 51.43
CA PRO A 63 -35.76 -24.50 51.98
C PRO A 63 -36.27 -25.66 51.11
N ALA A 64 -37.21 -25.38 50.19
CA ALA A 64 -37.72 -26.35 49.22
C ALA A 64 -37.93 -25.65 47.87
N ARG A 65 -37.41 -26.26 46.79
CA ARG A 65 -37.45 -25.72 45.43
C ARG A 65 -37.98 -26.81 44.49
N ASN A 66 -38.84 -26.43 43.55
CA ASN A 66 -39.37 -27.36 42.54
C ASN A 66 -39.03 -26.87 41.13
N GLY A 67 -39.40 -27.64 40.10
CA GLY A 67 -39.11 -27.27 38.71
C GLY A 67 -39.65 -25.88 38.31
N VAL A 68 -40.75 -25.42 38.91
CA VAL A 68 -41.30 -24.07 38.67
C VAL A 68 -40.39 -23.00 39.27
N THR A 69 -39.87 -23.20 40.49
CA THR A 69 -38.92 -22.29 41.14
C THR A 69 -37.64 -22.13 40.32
N TYR A 70 -37.08 -23.24 39.82
CA TYR A 70 -35.90 -23.23 38.94
C TYR A 70 -36.18 -22.53 37.61
N ASN A 71 -37.31 -22.86 36.94
CA ASN A 71 -37.67 -22.27 35.65
C ASN A 71 -37.87 -20.75 35.74
N LEU A 72 -38.48 -20.25 36.81
CA LEU A 72 -38.66 -18.81 37.02
C LEU A 72 -37.31 -18.08 37.08
N LEU A 73 -36.36 -18.58 37.88
CA LEU A 73 -35.06 -17.93 38.02
C LEU A 73 -34.19 -18.09 36.78
N ILE A 74 -34.19 -19.26 36.11
CA ILE A 74 -33.50 -19.47 34.82
C ILE A 74 -34.02 -18.49 33.78
N SER A 75 -35.35 -18.34 33.66
CA SER A 75 -35.97 -17.40 32.73
C SER A 75 -35.65 -15.94 33.10
N GLY A 76 -35.70 -15.59 34.39
CA GLY A 76 -35.38 -14.25 34.89
C GLY A 76 -33.94 -13.84 34.62
N GLN A 77 -32.97 -14.70 34.95
CA GLN A 77 -31.55 -14.47 34.65
C GLN A 77 -31.31 -14.35 33.14
N GLY A 78 -31.94 -15.21 32.33
CA GLY A 78 -31.87 -15.14 30.87
C GLY A 78 -32.39 -13.83 30.29
N ARG A 79 -33.53 -13.32 30.78
CA ARG A 79 -34.13 -12.06 30.31
C ARG A 79 -33.30 -10.82 30.65
N HIS A 80 -32.42 -10.89 31.64
CA HIS A 80 -31.61 -9.75 32.11
C HIS A 80 -30.12 -9.92 31.75
N GLY A 81 -29.81 -10.78 30.79
CA GLY A 81 -28.47 -10.89 30.20
C GLY A 81 -27.50 -11.81 30.96
N PHE A 82 -27.91 -12.48 32.03
CA PHE A 82 -27.07 -13.37 32.84
C PHE A 82 -27.11 -14.82 32.33
N ALA A 83 -26.78 -15.03 31.06
CA ALA A 83 -26.92 -16.32 30.38
C ALA A 83 -26.03 -17.44 30.98
N GLU A 84 -24.77 -17.16 31.35
CA GLU A 84 -23.89 -18.16 31.97
C GLU A 84 -24.41 -18.63 33.34
N ALA A 85 -24.93 -17.70 34.15
CA ALA A 85 -25.52 -18.01 35.44
C ALA A 85 -26.77 -18.89 35.29
N ALA A 86 -27.61 -18.58 34.30
CA ALA A 86 -28.82 -19.35 34.01
C ALA A 86 -28.48 -20.79 33.57
N LEU A 87 -27.45 -20.97 32.74
CA LEU A 87 -26.96 -22.29 32.33
C LEU A 87 -26.35 -23.08 33.49
N SER A 88 -25.61 -22.41 34.39
CA SER A 88 -25.10 -23.01 35.62
C SER A 88 -26.23 -23.48 36.55
N LEU A 89 -27.28 -22.68 36.68
CA LEU A 89 -28.47 -23.01 37.46
C LEU A 89 -29.25 -24.19 36.84
N TYR A 90 -29.35 -24.25 35.52
CA TYR A 90 -29.91 -25.41 34.80
C TYR A 90 -29.10 -26.68 35.05
N SER A 91 -27.76 -26.63 34.97
CA SER A 91 -26.93 -27.80 35.31
C SER A 91 -27.12 -28.24 36.77
N THR A 92 -27.38 -27.30 37.67
CA THR A 92 -27.66 -27.58 39.08
C THR A 92 -29.00 -28.30 39.24
N MET A 93 -30.05 -27.80 38.58
CA MET A 93 -31.38 -28.44 38.51
C MET A 93 -31.27 -29.90 38.05
N VAL A 94 -30.52 -30.15 36.96
CA VAL A 94 -30.28 -31.48 36.41
C VAL A 94 -29.50 -32.37 37.40
N SER A 95 -28.46 -31.83 38.05
CA SER A 95 -27.65 -32.60 39.02
C SER A 95 -28.42 -33.02 40.26
N GLN A 96 -29.46 -32.27 40.64
CA GLN A 96 -30.34 -32.57 41.77
C GLN A 96 -31.50 -33.50 41.40
N GLY A 97 -31.61 -33.92 40.14
CA GLY A 97 -32.66 -34.84 39.67
C GLY A 97 -34.05 -34.21 39.61
N VAL A 98 -34.15 -32.89 39.50
CA VAL A 98 -35.43 -32.20 39.30
C VAL A 98 -35.87 -32.38 37.85
N GLU A 99 -37.09 -32.88 37.62
CA GLU A 99 -37.60 -33.17 36.27
C GLU A 99 -37.67 -31.91 35.40
N GLU A 100 -37.10 -32.01 34.21
CA GLU A 100 -37.18 -30.99 33.18
C GLU A 100 -38.55 -31.01 32.49
N SER A 101 -39.12 -29.82 32.28
CA SER A 101 -40.39 -29.63 31.58
C SER A 101 -40.17 -29.07 30.17
N ALA A 102 -41.21 -29.07 29.33
CA ALA A 102 -41.15 -28.41 28.03
C ALA A 102 -40.77 -26.93 28.14
N GLN A 103 -41.26 -26.23 29.17
CA GLN A 103 -40.90 -24.84 29.47
C GLN A 103 -39.41 -24.69 29.85
N THR A 104 -38.84 -25.68 30.53
CA THR A 104 -37.40 -25.69 30.88
C THR A 104 -36.56 -25.72 29.61
N PHE A 105 -36.85 -26.66 28.70
CA PHE A 105 -36.11 -26.79 27.44
C PHE A 105 -36.25 -25.57 26.55
N THR A 106 -37.45 -25.03 26.36
CA THR A 106 -37.64 -23.83 25.52
C THR A 106 -36.90 -22.61 26.06
N THR A 107 -36.90 -22.42 27.39
CA THR A 107 -36.21 -21.31 28.05
C THR A 107 -34.70 -21.44 27.92
N VAL A 108 -34.15 -22.63 28.21
CA VAL A 108 -32.70 -22.87 28.12
C VAL A 108 -32.22 -22.78 26.67
N LEU A 109 -32.96 -23.34 25.71
CA LEU A 109 -32.64 -23.23 24.29
C LEU A 109 -32.67 -21.77 23.83
N SER A 110 -33.68 -20.98 24.23
CA SER A 110 -33.73 -19.55 23.91
C SER A 110 -32.54 -18.77 24.50
N ILE A 111 -32.09 -19.12 25.71
CA ILE A 111 -30.90 -18.53 26.32
C ILE A 111 -29.64 -18.92 25.54
N CYS A 112 -29.52 -20.17 25.11
CA CYS A 112 -28.41 -20.62 24.26
C CYS A 112 -28.40 -19.89 22.91
N THR A 113 -29.56 -19.73 22.28
CA THR A 113 -29.72 -19.01 21.00
C THR A 113 -29.31 -17.55 21.13
N ASN A 114 -29.87 -16.84 22.12
CA ASN A 114 -29.59 -15.41 22.31
C ASN A 114 -28.19 -15.13 22.85
N GLY A 115 -27.62 -16.07 23.62
CA GLY A 115 -26.29 -15.94 24.22
C GLY A 115 -25.14 -16.54 23.39
N GLY A 116 -25.42 -17.13 22.23
CA GLY A 116 -24.40 -17.76 21.38
C GLY A 116 -23.78 -19.05 21.94
N PHE A 117 -24.41 -19.67 22.96
CA PHE A 117 -23.94 -20.92 23.59
C PHE A 117 -24.36 -22.16 22.78
N TYR A 118 -23.95 -22.21 21.50
CA TYR A 118 -24.40 -23.23 20.55
C TYR A 118 -23.95 -24.66 20.92
N ARG A 119 -22.79 -24.80 21.57
CA ARG A 119 -22.27 -26.10 22.03
C ARG A 119 -23.10 -26.67 23.19
N GLU A 120 -23.56 -25.80 24.08
CA GLU A 120 -24.45 -26.14 25.19
C GLU A 120 -25.87 -26.42 24.66
N GLY A 121 -26.35 -25.61 23.71
CA GLY A 121 -27.63 -25.80 23.03
C GLY A 121 -27.74 -27.16 22.31
N THR A 122 -26.69 -27.59 21.62
CA THR A 122 -26.64 -28.94 20.99
C THR A 122 -26.66 -30.08 22.01
N GLN A 123 -26.06 -29.91 23.19
CA GLN A 123 -26.16 -30.89 24.28
C GLN A 123 -27.58 -30.96 24.86
N VAL A 124 -28.23 -29.81 25.00
CA VAL A 124 -29.64 -29.74 25.42
C VAL A 124 -30.52 -30.43 24.38
N HIS A 125 -30.25 -30.28 23.09
CA HIS A 125 -30.92 -31.03 22.03
C HIS A 125 -30.75 -32.55 22.19
N CYS A 126 -29.53 -33.05 22.40
CA CYS A 126 -29.32 -34.49 22.68
C CYS A 126 -30.15 -34.96 23.89
N ARG A 127 -30.26 -34.13 24.93
CA ARG A 127 -31.05 -34.44 26.14
C ARG A 127 -32.56 -34.45 25.88
N VAL A 128 -33.06 -33.54 25.04
CA VAL A 128 -34.47 -33.54 24.56
C VAL A 128 -34.79 -34.86 23.85
N VAL A 129 -33.89 -35.34 22.99
CA VAL A 129 -34.06 -36.63 22.28
C VAL A 129 -34.04 -37.79 23.26
N LEU A 130 -33.06 -37.83 24.17
CA LEU A 130 -32.93 -38.90 25.18
C LEU A 130 -34.15 -39.02 26.11
N LEU A 131 -34.80 -37.90 26.43
CA LEU A 131 -35.97 -37.85 27.31
C LEU A 131 -37.30 -37.97 26.56
N GLY A 132 -37.27 -38.14 25.23
CA GLY A 132 -38.46 -38.38 24.40
C GLY A 132 -39.32 -37.14 24.13
N PHE A 133 -38.73 -35.95 24.20
CA PHE A 133 -39.43 -34.68 24.00
C PHE A 133 -39.42 -34.16 22.54
N SER A 134 -38.85 -34.92 21.59
CA SER A 134 -38.64 -34.48 20.20
C SER A 134 -39.92 -34.12 19.44
N SER A 135 -41.07 -34.69 19.79
CA SER A 135 -42.36 -34.40 19.15
C SER A 135 -43.07 -33.14 19.69
N ASN A 136 -42.51 -32.49 20.71
CA ASN A 136 -43.13 -31.30 21.30
C ASN A 136 -42.91 -30.06 20.42
N LEU A 137 -44.02 -29.48 19.94
CA LEU A 137 -44.03 -28.30 19.06
C LEU A 137 -43.19 -27.13 19.57
N TYR A 138 -43.29 -26.80 20.87
CA TYR A 138 -42.60 -25.64 21.45
C TYR A 138 -41.09 -25.86 21.52
N ILE A 139 -40.67 -27.07 21.87
CA ILE A 139 -39.25 -27.44 21.93
C ILE A 139 -38.67 -27.52 20.51
N GLY A 140 -39.40 -28.14 19.57
CA GLY A 140 -39.01 -28.19 18.15
C GLY A 140 -38.84 -26.81 17.53
N SER A 141 -39.73 -25.86 17.87
CA SER A 141 -39.61 -24.45 17.43
C SER A 141 -38.36 -23.78 18.01
N ALA A 142 -38.08 -23.97 19.31
CA ALA A 142 -36.88 -23.41 19.94
C ALA A 142 -35.58 -24.03 19.40
N LEU A 143 -35.58 -25.32 19.09
CA LEU A 143 -34.47 -26.02 18.43
C LEU A 143 -34.25 -25.53 17.01
N ALA A 144 -35.31 -25.40 16.22
CA ALA A 144 -35.22 -24.84 14.87
C ALA A 144 -34.61 -23.42 14.91
N GLY A 145 -35.06 -22.56 15.84
CA GLY A 145 -34.48 -21.23 16.05
C GLY A 145 -32.99 -21.27 16.43
N LEU A 146 -32.57 -22.20 17.29
CA LEU A 146 -31.15 -22.40 17.63
C LEU A 146 -30.32 -22.74 16.39
N TYR A 147 -30.75 -23.72 15.60
CA TYR A 147 -30.03 -24.16 14.40
C TYR A 147 -30.02 -23.11 13.29
N LEU A 148 -31.08 -22.31 13.15
CA LEU A 148 -31.11 -21.16 12.25
C LEU A 148 -30.05 -20.12 12.64
N HIS A 149 -29.93 -19.77 13.92
CA HIS A 149 -28.88 -18.86 14.41
C HIS A 149 -27.46 -19.42 14.25
N MET A 150 -27.30 -20.75 14.16
CA MET A 150 -26.04 -21.41 13.84
C MET A 150 -25.72 -21.42 12.33
N GLY A 151 -26.63 -20.93 11.47
CA GLY A 151 -26.50 -21.01 10.01
C GLY A 151 -26.83 -22.40 9.42
N LEU A 152 -27.36 -23.33 10.23
CA LEU A 152 -27.68 -24.70 9.83
C LEU A 152 -29.17 -24.83 9.47
N ALA A 153 -29.61 -24.09 8.45
CA ALA A 153 -31.01 -24.00 8.06
C ALA A 153 -31.63 -25.33 7.62
N ASP A 154 -30.84 -26.20 6.96
CA ASP A 154 -31.29 -27.54 6.55
C ASP A 154 -31.66 -28.41 7.75
N VAL A 155 -30.89 -28.33 8.84
CA VAL A 155 -31.16 -29.08 10.08
C VAL A 155 -32.42 -28.54 10.75
N ALA A 156 -32.60 -27.22 10.80
CA ALA A 156 -33.82 -26.60 11.31
C ALA A 156 -35.05 -27.02 10.51
N LEU A 157 -34.93 -27.11 9.18
CA LEU A 157 -36.01 -27.56 8.30
C LEU A 157 -36.40 -29.03 8.55
N VAL A 158 -35.42 -29.92 8.73
CA VAL A 158 -35.68 -31.33 9.10
C VAL A 158 -36.45 -31.41 10.41
N ILE A 159 -36.02 -30.68 11.45
CA ILE A 159 -36.70 -30.66 12.76
C ILE A 159 -38.16 -30.24 12.61
N ILE A 160 -38.45 -29.19 11.83
CA ILE A 160 -39.83 -28.73 11.63
C ILE A 160 -40.66 -29.72 10.80
N ARG A 161 -40.09 -30.36 9.78
CA ARG A 161 -40.79 -31.36 8.97
C ARG A 161 -41.15 -32.63 9.76
N GLU A 162 -40.33 -33.00 10.74
CA GLU A 162 -40.58 -34.14 11.63
C GLU A 162 -41.61 -33.86 12.73
N LEU A 163 -42.04 -32.60 12.93
CA LEU A 163 -43.07 -32.28 13.91
C LEU A 163 -44.45 -32.80 13.46
N PRO A 164 -45.21 -33.46 14.35
CA PRO A 164 -46.51 -34.05 14.03
C PRO A 164 -47.61 -33.00 13.79
N GLU A 165 -47.50 -31.84 14.43
CA GLU A 165 -48.35 -30.69 14.21
C GLU A 165 -47.48 -29.47 13.91
N ARG A 166 -47.83 -28.74 12.86
CA ARG A 166 -47.17 -27.48 12.46
C ARG A 166 -48.17 -26.33 12.57
N SER A 167 -47.65 -25.13 12.79
CA SER A 167 -48.44 -23.91 12.89
C SER A 167 -47.93 -22.85 11.91
N LEU A 168 -48.73 -21.80 11.67
CA LEU A 168 -48.26 -20.64 10.91
C LEU A 168 -47.01 -20.00 11.55
N ALA A 169 -46.88 -20.06 12.87
CA ALA A 169 -45.71 -19.54 13.59
C ALA A 169 -44.43 -20.33 13.30
N THR A 170 -44.51 -21.67 13.22
CA THR A 170 -43.35 -22.52 12.83
C THR A 170 -42.95 -22.31 11.38
N TRP A 171 -43.92 -22.11 10.48
CA TRP A 171 -43.63 -21.78 9.09
C TRP A 171 -42.98 -20.40 8.96
N ASN A 172 -43.50 -19.38 9.64
CA ASN A 172 -42.90 -18.05 9.65
C ASN A 172 -41.49 -18.04 10.27
N LEU A 173 -41.20 -18.90 11.26
CA LEU A 173 -39.85 -19.07 11.80
C LEU A 173 -38.87 -19.59 10.74
N ILE A 174 -39.28 -20.60 9.96
CA ILE A 174 -38.46 -21.16 8.88
C ILE A 174 -38.33 -20.18 7.72
N LEU A 175 -39.42 -19.53 7.29
CA LEU A 175 -39.36 -18.50 6.24
C LEU A 175 -38.41 -17.35 6.63
N ARG A 176 -38.47 -16.89 7.89
CA ARG A 176 -37.51 -15.91 8.41
C ARG A 176 -36.08 -16.46 8.36
N GLY A 177 -35.86 -17.67 8.87
CA GLY A 177 -34.54 -18.28 8.92
C GLY A 177 -33.90 -18.45 7.53
N PHE A 178 -34.67 -18.89 6.54
CA PHE A 178 -34.20 -19.03 5.16
C PHE A 178 -34.06 -17.68 4.44
N CYS A 179 -34.88 -16.69 4.79
CA CYS A 179 -34.70 -15.30 4.36
C CYS A 179 -33.37 -14.74 4.87
N ASP A 180 -33.06 -14.93 6.16
CA ASP A 180 -31.81 -14.46 6.79
C ASP A 180 -30.57 -15.17 6.23
N VAL A 181 -30.70 -16.42 5.76
CA VAL A 181 -29.62 -17.22 5.16
C VAL A 181 -29.40 -16.94 3.66
N GLY A 182 -30.33 -16.26 2.99
CA GLY A 182 -30.14 -15.83 1.58
C GLY A 182 -30.25 -16.97 0.56
N ARG A 183 -31.27 -17.83 0.68
CA ARG A 183 -31.55 -18.93 -0.28
C ARG A 183 -32.96 -18.81 -0.85
N PRO A 184 -33.18 -17.98 -1.89
CA PRO A 184 -34.52 -17.61 -2.35
C PRO A 184 -35.24 -18.77 -3.04
N ASP A 185 -34.49 -19.61 -3.77
CA ASP A 185 -34.97 -20.81 -4.48
C ASP A 185 -35.70 -21.77 -3.53
N LEU A 186 -35.11 -22.03 -2.36
CA LEU A 186 -35.73 -22.84 -1.32
C LEU A 186 -36.84 -22.07 -0.59
N LEU A 187 -36.70 -20.76 -0.41
CA LEU A 187 -37.71 -19.92 0.26
C LEU A 187 -39.07 -19.94 -0.47
N PHE A 188 -39.08 -19.85 -1.80
CA PHE A 188 -40.31 -19.98 -2.60
C PHE A 188 -40.90 -21.39 -2.54
N GLY A 189 -40.07 -22.42 -2.53
CA GLY A 189 -40.50 -23.81 -2.33
C GLY A 189 -41.21 -23.98 -0.98
N LEU A 190 -40.62 -23.47 0.09
CA LEU A 190 -41.18 -23.51 1.45
C LEU A 190 -42.48 -22.72 1.57
N PHE A 191 -42.59 -21.57 0.91
CA PHE A 191 -43.83 -20.80 0.84
C PHE A 191 -44.95 -21.54 0.09
N GLY A 192 -44.58 -22.31 -0.93
CA GLY A 192 -45.48 -23.25 -1.62
C GLY A 192 -45.94 -24.39 -0.71
N GLU A 193 -45.02 -25.05 -0.01
CA GLU A 193 -45.32 -26.11 0.96
C GLU A 193 -46.27 -25.63 2.06
N MET A 194 -46.03 -24.44 2.62
CA MET A 194 -46.91 -23.82 3.63
C MET A 194 -48.36 -23.70 3.12
N LYS A 195 -48.54 -23.28 1.85
CA LYS A 195 -49.87 -23.15 1.22
C LYS A 195 -50.50 -24.51 0.94
N VAL A 196 -49.72 -25.48 0.47
CA VAL A 196 -50.20 -26.86 0.21
C VAL A 196 -50.67 -27.52 1.50
N ASP A 197 -50.00 -27.25 2.61
CA ASP A 197 -50.38 -27.72 3.94
C ASP A 197 -51.59 -26.97 4.53
N GLY A 198 -52.20 -26.05 3.77
CA GLY A 198 -53.44 -25.37 4.12
C GLY A 198 -53.28 -24.14 5.03
N PHE A 199 -52.06 -23.62 5.20
CA PHE A 199 -51.83 -22.41 5.99
C PHE A 199 -51.86 -21.15 5.11
N GLU A 200 -52.81 -20.26 5.38
CA GLU A 200 -52.92 -18.98 4.68
C GLU A 200 -51.78 -18.03 5.10
N PRO A 201 -51.02 -17.44 4.15
CA PRO A 201 -49.97 -16.48 4.45
C PRO A 201 -50.52 -15.21 5.15
N ASN A 202 -49.78 -14.72 6.14
CA ASN A 202 -50.07 -13.44 6.79
C ASN A 202 -49.07 -12.35 6.36
N GLY A 203 -49.24 -11.12 6.86
CA GLY A 203 -48.35 -9.99 6.54
C GLY A 203 -46.87 -10.29 6.81
N LEU A 204 -46.52 -11.03 7.87
CA LEU A 204 -45.15 -11.44 8.15
C LEU A 204 -44.62 -12.44 7.12
N SER A 205 -45.43 -13.42 6.72
CA SER A 205 -45.07 -14.36 5.65
C SER A 205 -44.71 -13.62 4.37
N PHE A 206 -45.52 -12.63 3.98
CA PHE A 206 -45.24 -11.80 2.81
C PHE A 206 -43.99 -10.93 2.98
N CYS A 207 -43.74 -10.37 4.18
CA CYS A 207 -42.52 -9.60 4.43
C CYS A 207 -41.25 -10.45 4.26
N TYR A 208 -41.22 -11.68 4.79
CA TYR A 208 -40.07 -12.57 4.59
C TYR A 208 -39.86 -12.92 3.12
N MET A 209 -40.94 -13.17 2.38
CA MET A 209 -40.86 -13.42 0.94
C MET A 209 -40.36 -12.20 0.16
N ILE A 210 -40.89 -11.02 0.46
CA ILE A 210 -40.51 -9.75 -0.18
C ILE A 210 -39.04 -9.39 0.14
N ASN A 211 -38.61 -9.59 1.39
CA ASN A 211 -37.21 -9.37 1.79
C ASN A 211 -36.26 -10.39 1.16
N GLY A 212 -36.69 -11.65 1.01
CA GLY A 212 -35.97 -12.64 0.22
C GLY A 212 -35.78 -12.18 -1.23
N CYS A 213 -36.85 -11.69 -1.87
CA CYS A 213 -36.74 -11.10 -3.22
C CYS A 213 -35.84 -9.86 -3.26
N ALA A 214 -35.83 -9.05 -2.20
CA ALA A 214 -35.00 -7.85 -2.11
C ALA A 214 -33.51 -8.20 -2.07
N THR A 215 -33.17 -9.29 -1.37
CA THR A 215 -31.79 -9.78 -1.21
C THR A 215 -31.21 -10.23 -2.54
N ASP A 216 -31.95 -11.03 -3.31
CA ASP A 216 -31.50 -11.59 -4.60
C ASP A 216 -31.99 -10.80 -5.83
N LYS A 217 -32.58 -9.62 -5.59
CA LYS A 217 -33.12 -8.71 -6.62
C LYS A 217 -34.10 -9.36 -7.60
N LEU A 218 -34.95 -10.26 -7.11
CA LEU A 218 -35.97 -10.97 -7.88
C LEU A 218 -37.19 -10.07 -8.16
N VAL A 219 -37.05 -9.19 -9.15
CA VAL A 219 -38.02 -8.13 -9.44
C VAL A 219 -39.37 -8.69 -9.89
N ASP A 220 -39.37 -9.70 -10.76
CA ASP A 220 -40.59 -10.24 -11.34
C ASP A 220 -41.40 -11.03 -10.31
N GLU A 221 -40.73 -11.86 -9.53
CA GLU A 221 -41.32 -12.63 -8.43
C GLU A 221 -41.82 -11.70 -7.32
N GLY A 222 -41.03 -10.68 -6.96
CA GLY A 222 -41.46 -9.67 -5.99
C GLY A 222 -42.64 -8.82 -6.47
N LYS A 223 -42.74 -8.50 -7.77
CA LYS A 223 -43.94 -7.86 -8.37
C LYS A 223 -45.17 -8.77 -8.30
N GLN A 224 -45.01 -10.08 -8.48
CA GLN A 224 -46.09 -11.05 -8.30
C GLN A 224 -46.56 -11.11 -6.85
N LEU A 225 -45.64 -11.10 -5.89
CA LEU A 225 -45.95 -11.03 -4.46
C LEU A 225 -46.62 -9.71 -4.10
N HIS A 226 -46.14 -8.57 -4.58
CA HIS A 226 -46.78 -7.27 -4.38
C HIS A 226 -48.24 -7.27 -4.88
N CYS A 227 -48.51 -7.84 -6.07
CA CYS A 227 -49.88 -8.01 -6.56
C CYS A 227 -50.74 -8.88 -5.62
N GLN A 228 -50.18 -9.94 -5.02
CA GLN A 228 -50.90 -10.77 -4.04
C GLN A 228 -51.19 -9.99 -2.75
N VAL A 229 -50.23 -9.20 -2.27
CA VAL A 229 -50.36 -8.35 -1.08
C VAL A 229 -51.44 -7.28 -1.27
N ILE A 230 -51.50 -6.65 -2.45
CA ILE A 230 -52.57 -5.71 -2.81
C ILE A 230 -53.93 -6.42 -2.84
N LYS A 231 -54.04 -7.57 -3.54
CA LYS A 231 -55.30 -8.34 -3.63
C LYS A 231 -55.82 -8.79 -2.27
N ALA A 232 -54.92 -9.05 -1.33
CA ALA A 232 -55.25 -9.44 0.04
C ALA A 232 -55.47 -8.24 0.99
N GLY A 233 -55.28 -7.00 0.54
CA GLY A 233 -55.52 -5.78 1.33
C GLY A 233 -54.49 -5.52 2.44
N TRP A 234 -53.30 -6.13 2.36
CA TRP A 234 -52.29 -6.01 3.42
C TRP A 234 -51.56 -4.67 3.44
N VAL A 235 -51.40 -4.01 2.28
CA VAL A 235 -50.70 -2.71 2.18
C VAL A 235 -51.40 -1.62 3.00
N GLU A 236 -52.73 -1.55 2.92
CA GLU A 236 -53.53 -0.54 3.62
C GLU A 236 -53.76 -0.88 5.10
N SER A 237 -53.70 -2.17 5.45
CA SER A 237 -53.98 -2.65 6.81
C SER A 237 -52.73 -2.78 7.69
N GLN A 238 -51.53 -2.89 7.11
CA GLN A 238 -50.28 -3.16 7.84
C GLN A 238 -49.09 -2.36 7.28
N ILE A 239 -48.72 -1.28 7.99
CA ILE A 239 -47.63 -0.36 7.61
C ILE A 239 -46.29 -1.09 7.38
N PHE A 240 -45.98 -2.12 8.17
CA PHE A 240 -44.72 -2.85 8.03
C PHE A 240 -44.60 -3.63 6.72
N VAL A 241 -45.73 -4.05 6.12
CA VAL A 241 -45.76 -4.70 4.80
C VAL A 241 -45.50 -3.67 3.69
N ALA A 242 -46.11 -2.50 3.81
CA ALA A 242 -45.87 -1.38 2.90
C ALA A 242 -44.42 -0.86 2.98
N ASN A 243 -43.82 -0.80 4.18
CA ASN A 243 -42.41 -0.50 4.35
C ASN A 243 -41.49 -1.57 3.72
N SER A 244 -41.83 -2.85 3.86
CA SER A 244 -41.07 -3.94 3.20
C SER A 244 -41.14 -3.85 1.68
N LEU A 245 -42.25 -3.37 1.11
CA LEU A 245 -42.38 -3.11 -0.34
C LEU A 245 -41.54 -1.91 -0.79
N VAL A 246 -41.50 -0.83 0.00
CA VAL A 246 -40.58 0.28 -0.26
C VAL A 246 -39.16 -0.25 -0.25
N ASP A 247 -38.73 -0.97 0.79
CA ASP A 247 -37.38 -1.55 0.90
C ASP A 247 -37.05 -2.52 -0.23
N PHE A 248 -38.01 -3.32 -0.69
CA PHE A 248 -37.85 -4.21 -1.83
C PHE A 248 -37.61 -3.44 -3.13
N TYR A 249 -38.51 -2.54 -3.51
CA TYR A 249 -38.33 -1.74 -4.73
C TYR A 249 -37.09 -0.85 -4.67
N SER A 250 -36.75 -0.39 -3.46
CA SER A 250 -35.50 0.31 -3.15
C SER A 250 -34.29 -0.56 -3.48
N SER A 251 -34.25 -1.80 -2.97
CA SER A 251 -33.13 -2.75 -3.14
C SER A 251 -33.03 -3.28 -4.58
N CYS A 252 -34.15 -3.32 -5.29
CA CYS A 252 -34.29 -3.72 -6.69
C CYS A 252 -34.08 -2.59 -7.70
N TRP A 253 -33.70 -1.38 -7.27
CA TRP A 253 -33.42 -0.24 -8.15
C TRP A 253 -34.63 0.20 -9.01
N CYS A 254 -35.85 -0.03 -8.52
CA CYS A 254 -37.09 0.34 -9.20
C CYS A 254 -37.62 1.66 -8.64
N LEU A 255 -36.98 2.78 -8.99
CA LEU A 255 -37.28 4.11 -8.42
C LEU A 255 -38.76 4.51 -8.50
N ASN A 256 -39.41 4.31 -9.66
CA ASN A 256 -40.81 4.68 -9.85
C ASN A 256 -41.74 3.84 -8.98
N ASP A 257 -41.51 2.53 -8.90
CA ASP A 257 -42.34 1.62 -8.10
C ASP A 257 -42.12 1.87 -6.59
N ALA A 258 -40.89 2.20 -6.18
CA ALA A 258 -40.56 2.62 -4.81
C ALA A 258 -41.28 3.94 -4.44
N LYS A 259 -41.29 4.92 -5.34
CA LYS A 259 -41.99 6.20 -5.15
C LYS A 259 -43.50 6.01 -5.03
N GLN A 260 -44.09 5.18 -5.88
CA GLN A 260 -45.53 4.88 -5.80
C GLN A 260 -45.89 4.20 -4.48
N SER A 261 -45.09 3.21 -4.07
CA SER A 261 -45.27 2.52 -2.79
C SER A 261 -45.11 3.47 -1.59
N PHE A 262 -44.19 4.44 -1.69
CA PHE A 262 -43.98 5.48 -0.67
C PHE A 262 -45.16 6.45 -0.55
N ILE A 263 -45.77 6.86 -1.68
CA ILE A 263 -46.92 7.79 -1.67
C ILE A 263 -48.15 7.15 -1.01
N SER A 264 -48.25 5.82 -1.02
CA SER A 264 -49.33 5.08 -0.37
C SER A 264 -49.20 4.97 1.16
N LEU A 265 -48.09 5.43 1.74
CA LEU A 265 -47.84 5.37 3.18
C LEU A 265 -48.30 6.64 3.92
N PRO A 266 -48.61 6.55 5.23
CA PRO A 266 -48.85 7.73 6.07
C PRO A 266 -47.63 8.67 6.08
N VAL A 267 -47.88 9.99 6.04
CA VAL A 267 -46.86 11.04 5.87
C VAL A 267 -45.82 11.09 7.01
N GLU A 268 -46.09 10.45 8.15
CA GLU A 268 -45.27 10.51 9.37
C GLU A 268 -44.29 9.32 9.56
N ASP A 269 -44.27 8.32 8.67
CA ASP A 269 -43.47 7.11 8.92
C ASP A 269 -41.96 7.29 8.65
N VAL A 270 -41.18 7.29 9.73
CA VAL A 270 -39.72 7.53 9.71
C VAL A 270 -38.95 6.47 8.94
N ILE A 271 -39.42 5.21 8.94
CA ILE A 271 -38.72 4.09 8.30
C ILE A 271 -38.75 4.29 6.78
N SER A 272 -39.92 4.56 6.21
CA SER A 272 -40.07 4.78 4.78
C SER A 272 -39.43 6.08 4.28
N TRP A 273 -39.40 7.16 5.07
CA TRP A 273 -38.64 8.38 4.72
C TRP A 273 -37.13 8.11 4.61
N ASN A 274 -36.57 7.30 5.51
CA ASN A 274 -35.15 6.94 5.46
C ASN A 274 -34.84 6.02 4.26
N SER A 275 -35.72 5.07 3.97
CA SER A 275 -35.56 4.18 2.81
C SER A 275 -35.64 4.96 1.50
N ILE A 276 -36.62 5.85 1.32
CA ILE A 276 -36.77 6.59 0.06
C ILE A 276 -35.63 7.59 -0.16
N VAL A 277 -35.17 8.31 0.87
CA VAL A 277 -34.04 9.24 0.77
C VAL A 277 -32.75 8.49 0.38
N SER A 278 -32.49 7.34 0.99
CA SER A 278 -31.35 6.50 0.65
C SER A 278 -31.38 6.01 -0.81
N VAL A 279 -32.56 5.75 -1.36
CA VAL A 279 -32.72 5.30 -2.76
C VAL A 279 -32.44 6.41 -3.74
N TYR A 280 -33.04 7.58 -3.51
CA TYR A 280 -32.82 8.74 -4.37
C TYR A 280 -31.34 9.15 -4.36
N ALA A 281 -30.70 9.08 -3.19
CA ALA A 281 -29.27 9.26 -3.09
C ALA A 281 -28.46 8.17 -3.82
N GLY A 282 -28.84 6.90 -3.71
CA GLY A 282 -28.20 5.79 -4.43
C GLY A 282 -28.42 5.78 -5.96
N HIS A 283 -29.38 6.55 -6.49
CA HIS A 283 -29.60 6.71 -7.94
C HIS A 283 -28.88 7.93 -8.52
N GLY A 284 -28.05 8.63 -7.75
CA GLY A 284 -27.36 9.83 -8.23
C GLY A 284 -28.27 11.06 -8.38
N LEU A 285 -29.53 10.99 -7.94
CA LEU A 285 -30.52 12.08 -8.09
C LEU A 285 -30.40 13.09 -6.96
N LEU A 286 -29.31 13.88 -6.99
CA LEU A 286 -28.95 14.81 -5.92
C LEU A 286 -30.08 15.77 -5.52
N LEU A 287 -30.71 16.42 -6.51
CA LEU A 287 -31.71 17.46 -6.25
C LEU A 287 -32.96 16.88 -5.58
N ASP A 288 -33.45 15.76 -6.09
CA ASP A 288 -34.63 15.08 -5.54
C ASP A 288 -34.34 14.48 -4.15
N ALA A 289 -33.14 13.94 -3.93
CA ALA A 289 -32.70 13.43 -2.64
C ALA A 289 -32.66 14.55 -1.59
N LEU A 290 -32.09 15.71 -1.93
CA LEU A 290 -32.04 16.89 -1.06
C LEU A 290 -33.42 17.48 -0.80
N GLU A 291 -34.33 17.47 -1.79
CA GLU A 291 -35.72 17.90 -1.60
C GLU A 291 -36.45 16.99 -0.61
N LEU A 292 -36.35 15.67 -0.79
CA LEU A 292 -36.96 14.68 0.12
C LEU A 292 -36.37 14.78 1.52
N PHE A 293 -35.07 15.02 1.65
CA PHE A 293 -34.40 15.22 2.93
C PHE A 293 -34.85 16.52 3.61
N SER A 294 -35.00 17.60 2.86
CA SER A 294 -35.53 18.87 3.38
C SER A 294 -36.98 18.72 3.85
N ARG A 295 -37.79 17.96 3.10
CA ARG A 295 -39.16 17.62 3.51
C ARG A 295 -39.18 16.74 4.76
N MET A 296 -38.32 15.73 4.85
CA MET A 296 -38.16 14.89 6.04
C MET A 296 -37.87 15.74 7.30
N GLN A 297 -36.95 16.72 7.18
CA GLN A 297 -36.63 17.65 8.27
C GLN A 297 -37.78 18.62 8.59
N PHE A 298 -38.51 19.10 7.57
CA PHE A 298 -39.67 19.98 7.74
C PHE A 298 -40.77 19.32 8.58
N TRP A 299 -41.01 18.03 8.39
CA TRP A 299 -41.94 17.24 9.20
C TRP A 299 -41.38 16.80 10.57
N GLY A 300 -40.21 17.33 10.96
CA GLY A 300 -39.60 17.09 12.27
C GLY A 300 -38.95 15.72 12.42
N GLN A 301 -38.77 14.97 11.33
CA GLN A 301 -38.20 13.62 11.38
C GLN A 301 -36.68 13.66 11.34
N ARG A 302 -36.03 12.85 12.19
CA ARG A 302 -34.57 12.79 12.27
C ARG A 302 -33.99 11.78 11.27
N PRO A 303 -32.96 12.15 10.49
CA PRO A 303 -32.33 11.23 9.57
C PRO A 303 -31.60 10.12 10.31
N SER A 304 -31.78 8.89 9.82
CA SER A 304 -31.07 7.72 10.30
C SER A 304 -29.64 7.66 9.74
N VAL A 305 -28.82 6.79 10.32
CA VAL A 305 -27.50 6.41 9.79
C VAL A 305 -27.59 5.98 8.32
N ARG A 306 -28.66 5.26 7.93
CA ARG A 306 -28.86 4.79 6.55
C ARG A 306 -29.00 5.95 5.55
N SER A 307 -29.76 6.98 5.91
CA SER A 307 -29.90 8.19 5.09
C SER A 307 -28.59 8.96 4.95
N ILE A 308 -27.82 9.05 6.05
CA ILE A 308 -26.50 9.67 6.06
C ILE A 308 -25.53 8.92 5.15
N VAL A 309 -25.45 7.59 5.28
CA VAL A 309 -24.61 6.75 4.40
C VAL A 309 -25.02 6.91 2.94
N GLY A 310 -26.32 6.97 2.64
CA GLY A 310 -26.82 7.25 1.29
C GLY A 310 -26.29 8.57 0.72
N PHE A 311 -26.31 9.66 1.50
CA PHE A 311 -25.75 10.95 1.07
C PHE A 311 -24.23 10.97 0.94
N LEU A 312 -23.51 10.25 1.80
CA LEU A 312 -22.05 10.12 1.70
C LEU A 312 -21.65 9.33 0.45
N ASN A 313 -22.37 8.24 0.15
CA ASN A 313 -22.17 7.48 -1.08
C ASN A 313 -22.50 8.31 -2.32
N LEU A 314 -23.60 9.07 -2.31
CA LEU A 314 -23.96 10.00 -3.37
C LEU A 314 -22.86 11.06 -3.59
N SER A 315 -22.36 11.66 -2.51
CA SER A 315 -21.25 12.62 -2.56
C SER A 315 -19.99 12.00 -3.17
N SER A 316 -19.70 10.76 -2.79
CA SER A 316 -18.59 9.96 -3.29
C SER A 316 -18.71 9.66 -4.79
N GLU A 317 -19.88 9.20 -5.25
CA GLU A 317 -20.16 8.88 -6.66
C GLU A 317 -20.06 10.11 -7.57
N MET A 318 -20.57 11.26 -7.10
CA MET A 318 -20.48 12.53 -7.84
C MET A 318 -19.16 13.27 -7.64
N ARG A 319 -18.25 12.75 -6.81
CA ARG A 319 -17.02 13.45 -6.36
C ARG A 319 -17.27 14.87 -5.84
N ASN A 320 -18.41 15.07 -5.17
CA ASN A 320 -18.81 16.37 -4.62
C ASN A 320 -18.38 16.46 -3.15
N ILE A 321 -17.16 16.96 -2.94
CA ILE A 321 -16.55 17.07 -1.60
C ILE A 321 -17.29 18.06 -0.68
N ASP A 322 -17.92 19.10 -1.24
CA ASP A 322 -18.63 20.11 -0.44
C ASP A 322 -19.88 19.51 0.20
N LEU A 323 -20.63 18.69 -0.55
CA LEU A 323 -21.73 17.92 -0.01
C LEU A 323 -21.23 16.96 1.09
N GLY A 324 -20.13 16.25 0.84
CA GLY A 324 -19.53 15.33 1.81
C GLY A 324 -19.15 16.01 3.12
N LYS A 325 -18.52 17.19 3.06
CA LYS A 325 -18.18 18.02 4.23
C LYS A 325 -19.42 18.49 4.99
N GLN A 326 -20.49 18.89 4.28
CA GLN A 326 -21.76 19.28 4.91
C GLN A 326 -22.42 18.11 5.65
N ILE A 327 -22.43 16.92 5.04
CA ILE A 327 -22.99 15.71 5.66
C ILE A 327 -22.12 15.24 6.83
N HIS A 328 -20.78 15.35 6.75
CA HIS A 328 -19.90 15.07 7.88
C HIS A 328 -20.16 16.03 9.06
N CYS A 329 -20.39 17.32 8.80
CA CYS A 329 -20.82 18.26 9.85
C CYS A 329 -22.14 17.83 10.49
N LEU A 330 -23.07 17.30 9.70
CA LEU A 330 -24.34 16.77 10.20
C LEU A 330 -24.15 15.51 11.06
N VAL A 331 -23.26 14.59 10.66
CA VAL A 331 -22.87 13.39 11.45
C VAL A 331 -22.42 13.80 12.85
N LYS A 332 -21.53 14.80 12.94
CA LYS A 332 -21.05 15.33 14.23
C LYS A 332 -22.16 15.99 15.04
N LYS A 333 -23.03 16.79 14.40
CA LYS A 333 -24.17 17.45 15.09
C LYS A 333 -25.20 16.47 15.64
N LEU A 334 -25.37 15.32 14.99
CA LEU A 334 -26.31 14.27 15.40
C LEU A 334 -25.68 13.24 16.35
N GLY A 335 -24.37 13.35 16.64
CA GLY A 335 -23.64 12.44 17.53
C GLY A 335 -23.40 11.04 16.95
N PHE A 336 -23.41 10.90 15.62
CA PHE A 336 -23.13 9.64 14.94
C PHE A 336 -21.63 9.38 14.73
N ASP A 337 -20.76 10.33 15.11
CA ASP A 337 -19.31 10.26 14.97
C ASP A 337 -18.65 9.25 15.91
N GLN A 338 -19.20 8.99 17.10
CA GLN A 338 -18.66 7.97 18.00
C GLN A 338 -19.56 6.74 18.19
N GLY A 339 -20.78 6.76 17.64
CA GLY A 339 -21.80 5.74 17.90
C GLY A 339 -22.12 4.79 16.75
N SER A 340 -21.55 4.99 15.55
CA SER A 340 -21.89 4.18 14.36
C SER A 340 -20.70 3.91 13.45
N PHE A 341 -20.24 2.65 13.45
CA PHE A 341 -19.18 2.18 12.53
C PHE A 341 -19.58 2.31 11.06
N TYR A 342 -20.87 2.21 10.73
CA TYR A 342 -21.37 2.35 9.36
C TYR A 342 -21.23 3.78 8.83
N ALA A 343 -21.50 4.80 9.66
CA ALA A 343 -21.31 6.19 9.27
C ALA A 343 -19.82 6.50 9.09
N GLN A 344 -18.96 5.93 9.93
CA GLN A 344 -17.51 6.13 9.87
C GLN A 344 -16.87 5.48 8.65
N SER A 345 -17.21 4.22 8.36
CA SER A 345 -16.77 3.54 7.14
C SER A 345 -17.19 4.31 5.87
N ALA A 346 -18.42 4.82 5.81
CA ALA A 346 -18.88 5.64 4.69
C ALA A 346 -18.17 7.00 4.59
N LEU A 347 -17.79 7.63 5.72
CA LEU A 347 -17.00 8.87 5.71
C LEU A 347 -15.60 8.64 5.16
N ILE A 348 -14.93 7.57 5.60
CA ILE A 348 -13.59 7.18 5.13
C ILE A 348 -13.61 6.95 3.61
N ASP A 349 -14.58 6.18 3.12
CA ASP A 349 -14.75 5.88 1.69
C ASP A 349 -15.10 7.13 0.88
N MET A 350 -15.96 8.02 1.39
CA MET A 350 -16.33 9.27 0.72
C MET A 350 -15.11 10.19 0.55
N TYR A 351 -14.33 10.42 1.61
CA TYR A 351 -13.13 11.24 1.53
C TYR A 351 -12.09 10.62 0.59
N GLY A 352 -11.88 9.30 0.67
CA GLY A 352 -10.97 8.56 -0.20
C GLY A 352 -11.33 8.70 -1.68
N LYS A 353 -12.57 8.38 -2.06
CA LYS A 353 -13.05 8.47 -3.45
C LYS A 353 -13.11 9.90 -3.99
N CYS A 354 -13.24 10.90 -3.12
CA CYS A 354 -13.12 12.31 -3.50
C CYS A 354 -11.67 12.80 -3.65
N GLY A 355 -10.67 11.95 -3.39
CA GLY A 355 -9.24 12.28 -3.51
C GLY A 355 -8.62 12.97 -2.30
N GLU A 356 -9.36 13.06 -1.19
CA GLU A 356 -8.98 13.77 0.04
C GLU A 356 -8.48 12.76 1.09
N ILE A 357 -7.38 12.06 0.79
CA ILE A 357 -6.91 10.90 1.55
C ILE A 357 -6.52 11.25 3.00
N GLU A 358 -6.00 12.45 3.24
CA GLU A 358 -5.64 12.91 4.60
C GLU A 358 -6.86 12.97 5.54
N TYR A 359 -8.01 13.43 5.03
CA TYR A 359 -9.25 13.46 5.81
C TYR A 359 -9.82 12.05 6.03
N SER A 360 -9.62 11.13 5.07
CA SER A 360 -9.96 9.71 5.21
C SER A 360 -9.13 9.05 6.33
N ILE A 361 -7.81 9.26 6.33
CA ILE A 361 -6.90 8.78 7.38
C ILE A 361 -7.25 9.40 8.72
N SER A 362 -7.48 10.72 8.79
CA SER A 362 -7.86 11.40 10.04
C SER A 362 -9.18 10.87 10.63
N ALA A 363 -10.19 10.63 9.78
CA ALA A 363 -11.45 10.01 10.20
C ALA A 363 -11.21 8.61 10.75
N PHE A 364 -10.38 7.79 10.07
CA PHE A 364 -10.01 6.47 10.55
C PHE A 364 -9.24 6.52 11.86
N GLU A 365 -8.23 7.37 12.01
CA GLU A 365 -7.42 7.52 13.23
C GLU A 365 -8.25 7.94 14.44
N SER A 366 -9.28 8.76 14.23
CA SER A 366 -10.17 9.23 15.29
C SER A 366 -11.03 8.13 15.95
N LEU A 367 -11.09 6.93 15.35
CA LEU A 367 -11.82 5.78 15.90
C LEU A 367 -11.10 5.20 17.13
N THR A 368 -11.84 5.04 18.24
CA THR A 368 -11.33 4.42 19.48
C THR A 368 -11.13 2.91 19.34
N GLU A 369 -11.94 2.26 18.51
CA GLU A 369 -11.85 0.84 18.16
C GLU A 369 -11.89 0.71 16.63
N LYS A 370 -10.91 0.02 16.04
CA LYS A 370 -10.85 -0.20 14.60
C LYS A 370 -11.67 -1.44 14.27
N CYS A 371 -12.73 -1.28 13.48
CA CYS A 371 -13.51 -2.40 12.97
C CYS A 371 -13.10 -2.76 11.53
N MET A 372 -13.29 -4.02 11.17
CA MET A 372 -12.96 -4.57 9.84
C MET A 372 -13.53 -3.72 8.69
N GLY A 373 -14.79 -3.27 8.79
CA GLY A 373 -15.41 -2.44 7.76
C GLY A 373 -14.73 -1.08 7.54
N CYS A 374 -14.24 -0.43 8.61
CA CYS A 374 -13.50 0.82 8.48
C CYS A 374 -12.10 0.59 7.88
N CYS A 375 -11.45 -0.53 8.25
CA CYS A 375 -10.17 -0.93 7.65
C CYS A 375 -10.33 -1.20 6.15
N ASN A 376 -11.36 -1.94 5.73
CA ASN A 376 -11.66 -2.21 4.33
C ASN A 376 -11.91 -0.93 3.52
N SER A 377 -12.67 0.03 4.08
CA SER A 377 -12.88 1.34 3.46
C SER A 377 -11.58 2.12 3.28
N LEU A 378 -10.70 2.11 4.29
CA LEU A 378 -9.42 2.80 4.20
C LEU A 378 -8.47 2.10 3.22
N MET A 379 -8.37 0.76 3.25
CA MET A 379 -7.59 -0.01 2.28
C MET A 379 -8.03 0.27 0.84
N THR A 380 -9.34 0.32 0.60
CA THR A 380 -9.89 0.63 -0.73
C THR A 380 -9.56 2.06 -1.15
N SER A 381 -9.64 3.01 -0.21
CA SER A 381 -9.31 4.43 -0.44
C SER A 381 -7.82 4.62 -0.76
N LEU A 382 -6.93 4.03 0.04
CA LEU A 382 -5.48 4.05 -0.17
C LEU A 382 -5.10 3.44 -1.54
N LEU A 383 -5.71 2.30 -1.90
CA LEU A 383 -5.47 1.65 -3.19
C LEU A 383 -5.89 2.53 -4.37
N GLN A 384 -7.01 3.25 -4.26
CA GLN A 384 -7.46 4.19 -5.30
C GLN A 384 -6.54 5.40 -5.45
N CYS A 385 -5.96 5.87 -4.35
CA CYS A 385 -4.97 6.95 -4.36
C CYS A 385 -3.57 6.49 -4.82
N GLY A 386 -3.38 5.19 -5.13
CA GLY A 386 -2.09 4.64 -5.57
C GLY A 386 -1.08 4.42 -4.44
N MET A 387 -1.51 4.51 -3.17
CA MET A 387 -0.68 4.31 -1.98
C MET A 387 -0.65 2.82 -1.62
N VAL A 388 -0.01 2.03 -2.48
CA VAL A 388 -0.09 0.56 -2.43
C VAL A 388 0.62 -0.03 -1.21
N GLU A 389 1.72 0.58 -0.78
CA GLU A 389 2.52 0.17 0.38
C GLU A 389 1.72 0.29 1.69
N ASP A 390 0.97 1.37 1.85
CA ASP A 390 0.14 1.61 3.04
C ASP A 390 -1.03 0.60 3.14
N VAL A 391 -1.52 0.09 2.01
CA VAL A 391 -2.53 -0.99 1.98
C VAL A 391 -1.94 -2.29 2.55
N VAL A 392 -0.69 -2.60 2.20
CA VAL A 392 0.02 -3.79 2.70
C VAL A 392 0.29 -3.66 4.20
N GLU A 393 0.71 -2.48 4.66
CA GLU A 393 0.94 -2.19 6.08
C GLU A 393 -0.37 -2.28 6.89
N LEU A 394 -1.46 -1.68 6.40
CA LEU A 394 -2.75 -1.74 7.06
C LEU A 394 -3.31 -3.17 7.14
N PHE A 395 -3.15 -3.98 6.09
CA PHE A 395 -3.51 -5.39 6.14
C PHE A 395 -2.65 -6.16 7.16
N GLY A 396 -1.34 -5.87 7.22
CA GLY A 396 -0.44 -6.40 8.24
C GLY A 396 -0.89 -6.05 9.66
N PHE A 397 -1.34 -4.81 9.89
CA PHE A 397 -1.93 -4.36 11.15
C PHE A 397 -3.21 -5.12 11.51
N MET A 398 -4.13 -5.29 10.54
CA MET A 398 -5.38 -6.05 10.76
C MET A 398 -5.10 -7.49 11.21
N VAL A 399 -4.08 -8.13 10.63
CA VAL A 399 -3.64 -9.49 11.00
C VAL A 399 -2.92 -9.50 12.34
N GLY A 400 -2.05 -8.53 12.61
CA GLY A 400 -1.22 -8.47 13.82
C GLY A 400 -2.00 -8.16 15.10
N GLU A 401 -2.93 -7.20 15.05
CA GLU A 401 -3.75 -6.78 16.21
C GLU A 401 -5.02 -7.61 16.40
N GLY A 402 -5.27 -8.58 15.51
CA GLY A 402 -6.42 -9.49 15.64
C GLY A 402 -7.78 -8.86 15.34
N VAL A 403 -7.82 -7.81 14.52
CA VAL A 403 -9.07 -7.21 13.99
C VAL A 403 -9.82 -8.20 13.09
N GLY A 404 -9.09 -9.14 12.48
CA GLY A 404 -9.59 -10.08 11.49
C GLY A 404 -9.63 -9.48 10.09
N PHE A 405 -9.94 -10.31 9.09
CA PHE A 405 -10.07 -9.92 7.69
C PHE A 405 -11.16 -10.75 7.02
N ASP A 406 -11.72 -10.23 5.93
CA ASP A 406 -12.77 -10.86 5.12
C ASP A 406 -12.36 -10.96 3.64
N GLU A 407 -13.29 -11.37 2.78
CA GLU A 407 -13.09 -11.46 1.33
C GLU A 407 -12.75 -10.10 0.70
N VAL A 408 -13.26 -9.00 1.26
CA VAL A 408 -12.99 -7.63 0.78
C VAL A 408 -11.57 -7.22 1.14
N SER A 409 -11.11 -7.52 2.37
CA SER A 409 -9.73 -7.27 2.79
C SER A 409 -8.74 -8.03 1.89
N LEU A 410 -8.99 -9.33 1.66
CA LEU A 410 -8.11 -10.20 0.87
C LEU A 410 -8.07 -9.82 -0.60
N SER A 411 -9.23 -9.55 -1.22
CA SER A 411 -9.31 -9.09 -2.61
C SER A 411 -8.60 -7.74 -2.82
N THR A 412 -8.77 -6.80 -1.89
CA THR A 412 -8.09 -5.49 -1.93
C THR A 412 -6.58 -5.64 -1.79
N MET A 413 -6.12 -6.50 -0.87
CA MET A 413 -4.70 -6.81 -0.69
C MET A 413 -4.08 -7.48 -1.92
N LEU A 414 -4.76 -8.47 -2.52
CA LEU A 414 -4.31 -9.12 -3.75
C LEU A 414 -4.20 -8.12 -4.91
N LYS A 415 -5.19 -7.23 -5.03
CA LYS A 415 -5.18 -6.18 -6.03
C LYS A 415 -4.04 -5.18 -5.81
N ALA A 416 -3.80 -4.78 -4.56
CA ALA A 416 -2.66 -3.95 -4.17
C ALA A 416 -1.32 -4.59 -4.55
N ILE A 417 -1.07 -5.84 -4.15
CA ILE A 417 0.17 -6.57 -4.50
C ILE A 417 0.33 -6.68 -6.03
N SER A 418 -0.76 -6.90 -6.76
CA SER A 418 -0.72 -6.99 -8.23
C SER A 418 -0.41 -5.67 -8.95
N MET A 419 -0.55 -4.54 -8.24
CA MET A 419 -0.28 -3.19 -8.74
C MET A 419 1.02 -2.60 -8.19
N SER A 420 1.58 -3.18 -7.13
CA SER A 420 2.85 -2.72 -6.54
C SER A 420 4.03 -3.05 -7.45
N ALA A 421 4.95 -2.09 -7.61
CA ALA A 421 6.26 -2.32 -8.22
C ALA A 421 7.15 -3.27 -7.40
N CYS A 422 6.84 -3.45 -6.10
CA CYS A 422 7.51 -4.39 -5.18
C CYS A 422 6.77 -5.73 -5.06
N GLY A 423 5.63 -5.89 -5.76
CA GLY A 423 4.91 -7.14 -5.80
C GLY A 423 5.81 -8.25 -6.33
N SER A 424 5.65 -9.45 -5.78
CA SER A 424 6.32 -10.65 -6.27
C SER A 424 5.31 -11.77 -6.38
N LEU A 425 5.57 -12.73 -7.26
CA LEU A 425 4.81 -13.98 -7.31
C LEU A 425 4.78 -14.64 -5.92
N THR A 426 5.88 -14.57 -5.16
CA THR A 426 5.97 -15.10 -3.80
C THR A 426 5.04 -14.41 -2.81
N SER A 427 4.82 -13.10 -2.94
CA SER A 427 3.87 -12.35 -2.09
C SER A 427 2.44 -12.73 -2.42
N THR A 428 2.13 -12.93 -3.71
CA THR A 428 0.83 -13.41 -4.17
C THR A 428 0.54 -14.82 -3.64
N ASP A 429 1.54 -15.72 -3.67
CA ASP A 429 1.41 -17.08 -3.13
C ASP A 429 1.21 -17.11 -1.61
N LEU A 430 1.84 -16.18 -0.87
CA LEU A 430 1.62 -16.04 0.58
C LEU A 430 0.19 -15.63 0.90
N VAL A 431 -0.38 -14.66 0.16
CA VAL A 431 -1.77 -14.24 0.36
C VAL A 431 -2.75 -15.31 -0.12
N CYS A 432 -2.45 -16.02 -1.21
CA CYS A 432 -3.19 -17.21 -1.64
C CYS A 432 -3.21 -18.29 -0.54
N GLY A 433 -2.05 -18.59 0.05
CA GLY A 433 -1.95 -19.50 1.18
C GLY A 433 -2.70 -19.02 2.42
N CYS A 434 -2.79 -17.70 2.65
CA CYS A 434 -3.60 -17.10 3.70
C CYS A 434 -5.11 -17.30 3.45
N ALA A 435 -5.57 -17.06 2.22
CA ALA A 435 -6.96 -17.26 1.82
C ALA A 435 -7.40 -18.71 2.00
N ILE A 436 -6.58 -19.68 1.56
CA ILE A 436 -6.86 -21.12 1.70
C ILE A 436 -6.91 -21.53 3.18
N LYS A 437 -5.93 -21.11 3.99
CA LYS A 437 -5.91 -21.45 5.42
C LYS A 437 -7.08 -20.85 6.20
N SER A 438 -7.65 -19.78 5.68
CA SER A 438 -8.76 -19.05 6.30
C SER A 438 -10.13 -19.47 5.76
N GLY A 439 -10.18 -20.42 4.82
CA GLY A 439 -11.44 -20.96 4.27
C GLY A 439 -12.08 -20.10 3.17
N TYR A 440 -11.33 -19.17 2.57
CA TYR A 440 -11.80 -18.31 1.48
C TYR A 440 -11.45 -18.88 0.09
N GLU A 441 -11.02 -20.14 -0.02
CA GLU A 441 -10.63 -20.70 -1.33
C GLU A 441 -11.78 -20.82 -2.34
N SER A 442 -13.02 -20.89 -1.87
CA SER A 442 -14.22 -20.96 -2.72
C SER A 442 -14.86 -19.59 -2.97
N ASP A 443 -14.34 -18.53 -2.36
CA ASP A 443 -14.91 -17.20 -2.54
C ASP A 443 -14.64 -16.66 -3.96
N THR A 444 -15.68 -16.17 -4.60
CA THR A 444 -15.60 -15.71 -6.00
C THR A 444 -14.79 -14.43 -6.16
N ALA A 445 -14.87 -13.48 -5.22
CA ALA A 445 -14.15 -12.22 -5.30
C ALA A 445 -12.64 -12.40 -5.07
N VAL A 446 -12.28 -13.25 -4.11
CA VAL A 446 -10.89 -13.66 -3.86
C VAL A 446 -10.33 -14.42 -5.06
N SER A 447 -11.09 -15.37 -5.62
CA SER A 447 -10.67 -16.14 -6.80
C SER A 447 -10.45 -15.25 -8.03
N CYS A 448 -11.36 -14.32 -8.33
CA CYS A 448 -11.18 -13.34 -9.40
C CYS A 448 -9.93 -12.47 -9.19
N SER A 449 -9.69 -12.03 -7.95
CA SER A 449 -8.50 -11.23 -7.60
C SER A 449 -7.20 -12.02 -7.74
N LEU A 450 -7.21 -13.32 -7.42
CA LEU A 450 -6.08 -14.23 -7.66
C LEU A 450 -5.83 -14.44 -9.15
N ILE A 451 -6.88 -14.67 -9.95
CA ILE A 451 -6.80 -14.77 -11.41
C ILE A 451 -6.14 -13.52 -11.99
N ASP A 452 -6.61 -12.34 -11.60
CA ASP A 452 -6.05 -11.07 -12.04
C ASP A 452 -4.60 -10.88 -11.60
N ALA A 453 -4.27 -11.20 -10.34
CA ALA A 453 -2.91 -11.09 -9.81
C ALA A 453 -1.93 -12.01 -10.54
N TYR A 454 -2.23 -13.31 -10.67
CA TYR A 454 -1.39 -14.25 -11.42
C TYR A 454 -1.25 -13.86 -12.89
N SER A 455 -2.30 -13.32 -13.52
CA SER A 455 -2.26 -12.89 -14.92
C SER A 455 -1.29 -11.73 -15.15
N ARG A 456 -1.15 -10.82 -14.17
CA ARG A 456 -0.23 -9.68 -14.23
C ARG A 456 1.23 -10.10 -14.08
N TRP A 457 1.48 -11.22 -13.40
CA TRP A 457 2.79 -11.87 -13.29
C TRP A 457 3.10 -12.85 -14.43
N GLY A 458 2.32 -12.85 -15.52
CA GLY A 458 2.53 -13.76 -16.65
C GLY A 458 2.26 -15.25 -16.37
N CYS A 459 1.68 -15.58 -15.21
CA CYS A 459 1.41 -16.94 -14.75
C CYS A 459 -0.01 -17.39 -15.12
N ILE A 460 -0.34 -17.33 -16.41
CA ILE A 460 -1.69 -17.63 -16.91
C ILE A 460 -2.17 -19.06 -16.59
N ASP A 461 -1.24 -20.02 -16.49
CA ASP A 461 -1.56 -21.42 -16.13
C ASP A 461 -2.18 -21.51 -14.72
N LEU A 462 -1.64 -20.75 -13.75
CA LEU A 462 -2.18 -20.67 -12.40
C LEU A 462 -3.53 -19.94 -12.37
N SER A 463 -3.68 -18.87 -13.15
CA SER A 463 -4.98 -18.19 -13.32
C SER A 463 -6.05 -19.16 -13.84
N HIS A 464 -5.72 -20.00 -14.82
CA HIS A 464 -6.64 -21.00 -15.35
C HIS A 464 -6.94 -22.10 -14.32
N GLU A 465 -5.93 -22.58 -13.58
CA GLU A 465 -6.12 -23.58 -12.52
C GLU A 465 -7.06 -23.07 -11.41
N VAL A 466 -6.92 -21.80 -11.00
CA VAL A 466 -7.84 -21.17 -10.04
C VAL A 466 -9.26 -21.14 -10.59
N PHE A 467 -9.44 -20.78 -11.86
CA PHE A 467 -10.75 -20.74 -12.51
C PHE A 467 -11.40 -22.13 -12.61
N GLU A 468 -10.64 -23.18 -12.96
CA GLU A 468 -11.17 -24.55 -13.06
C GLU A 468 -11.65 -25.11 -11.71
N LYS A 469 -11.03 -24.69 -10.60
CA LYS A 469 -11.43 -25.09 -9.25
C LYS A 469 -12.75 -24.44 -8.79
N MET A 470 -13.25 -23.42 -9.50
CA MET A 470 -14.49 -22.74 -9.14
C MET A 470 -15.72 -23.60 -9.43
N VAL A 471 -16.55 -23.83 -8.41
CA VAL A 471 -17.74 -24.70 -8.51
C VAL A 471 -18.83 -24.08 -9.39
N SER A 472 -19.03 -22.77 -9.31
CA SER A 472 -20.05 -22.02 -10.06
C SER A 472 -19.55 -20.63 -10.44
N PRO A 473 -18.73 -20.51 -11.50
CA PRO A 473 -18.23 -19.22 -11.93
C PRO A 473 -19.35 -18.37 -12.56
N ASN A 474 -19.49 -17.13 -12.08
CA ASN A 474 -20.43 -16.15 -12.58
C ASN A 474 -19.81 -15.30 -13.72
N VAL A 475 -20.56 -14.30 -14.22
CA VAL A 475 -20.10 -13.38 -15.27
C VAL A 475 -18.72 -12.78 -14.94
N THR A 476 -18.55 -12.24 -13.72
CA THR A 476 -17.30 -11.61 -13.27
C THR A 476 -16.10 -12.56 -13.32
N CYS A 477 -16.29 -13.83 -12.95
CA CYS A 477 -15.23 -14.85 -13.02
C CYS A 477 -14.78 -15.07 -14.47
N PHE A 478 -15.73 -15.17 -15.40
CA PHE A 478 -15.44 -15.27 -16.83
C PHE A 478 -14.78 -13.99 -17.35
N THR A 479 -15.23 -12.82 -16.94
CA THR A 479 -14.61 -11.54 -17.31
C THR A 479 -13.15 -11.45 -16.84
N SER A 480 -12.84 -11.90 -15.62
CA SER A 480 -11.46 -11.92 -15.07
C SER A 480 -10.56 -12.86 -15.87
N ILE A 481 -10.99 -14.09 -16.19
CA ILE A 481 -10.16 -15.02 -16.97
C ILE A 481 -10.01 -14.57 -18.45
N ILE A 482 -11.06 -14.01 -19.06
CA ILE A 482 -10.97 -13.41 -20.40
C ILE A 482 -9.99 -12.23 -20.40
N SER A 483 -10.03 -11.38 -19.37
CA SER A 483 -9.09 -10.26 -19.20
C SER A 483 -7.66 -10.75 -18.97
N ALA A 484 -7.47 -11.84 -18.23
CA ALA A 484 -6.18 -12.47 -18.01
C ALA A 484 -5.55 -12.95 -19.32
N TYR A 485 -6.33 -13.65 -20.17
CA TYR A 485 -5.90 -14.07 -21.50
C TYR A 485 -5.62 -12.89 -22.43
N ALA A 486 -6.48 -11.88 -22.45
CA ALA A 486 -6.31 -10.68 -23.26
C ALA A 486 -5.02 -9.91 -22.91
N ARG A 487 -4.69 -9.79 -21.61
CA ARG A 487 -3.48 -9.13 -21.13
C ARG A 487 -2.18 -9.86 -21.53
N ASN A 488 -2.25 -11.19 -21.64
CA ASN A 488 -1.11 -12.04 -22.01
C ASN A 488 -1.03 -12.33 -23.52
N GLY A 489 -1.81 -11.62 -24.35
CA GLY A 489 -1.78 -11.77 -25.81
C GLY A 489 -2.41 -13.08 -26.33
N MET A 490 -3.20 -13.76 -25.50
CA MET A 490 -3.87 -15.03 -25.81
C MET A 490 -5.34 -14.80 -26.17
N GLY A 491 -5.57 -13.96 -27.19
CA GLY A 491 -6.93 -13.52 -27.54
C GLY A 491 -7.86 -14.65 -27.97
N ARG A 492 -7.33 -15.71 -28.61
CA ARG A 492 -8.15 -16.84 -29.09
C ARG A 492 -8.71 -17.64 -27.91
N GLU A 493 -7.89 -17.94 -26.93
CA GLU A 493 -8.26 -18.60 -25.68
C GLU A 493 -9.26 -17.72 -24.89
N GLY A 494 -9.08 -16.39 -24.89
CA GLY A 494 -10.07 -15.46 -24.35
C GLY A 494 -11.44 -15.57 -25.03
N LEU A 495 -11.49 -15.71 -26.36
CA LEU A 495 -12.74 -15.92 -27.10
C LEU A 495 -13.37 -17.30 -26.83
N GLU A 496 -12.55 -18.34 -26.63
CA GLU A 496 -13.02 -19.66 -26.23
C GLU A 496 -13.71 -19.61 -24.85
N MET A 497 -13.16 -18.84 -23.91
CA MET A 497 -13.80 -18.61 -22.61
C MET A 497 -15.12 -17.83 -22.72
N LEU A 498 -15.23 -16.88 -23.66
CA LEU A 498 -16.47 -16.15 -23.94
C LEU A 498 -17.57 -17.07 -24.53
N ASP A 499 -17.19 -17.97 -25.43
CA ASP A 499 -18.10 -18.98 -25.97
C ASP A 499 -18.52 -19.99 -24.88
N ALA A 500 -17.59 -20.44 -24.04
CA ALA A 500 -17.87 -21.29 -22.88
C ALA A 500 -18.85 -20.63 -21.90
N MET A 501 -18.68 -19.33 -21.64
CA MET A 501 -19.61 -18.52 -20.84
C MET A 501 -21.03 -18.55 -21.44
N THR A 502 -21.13 -18.31 -22.75
CA THR A 502 -22.41 -18.27 -23.48
C THR A 502 -23.08 -19.65 -23.50
N LYS A 503 -22.31 -20.73 -23.69
CA LYS A 503 -22.79 -22.13 -23.62
C LYS A 503 -23.34 -22.51 -22.25
N ARG A 504 -22.84 -21.90 -21.17
CA ARG A 504 -23.38 -22.04 -19.81
C ARG A 504 -24.63 -21.20 -19.55
N GLY A 505 -25.12 -20.46 -20.56
CA GLY A 505 -26.31 -19.61 -20.44
C GLY A 505 -26.05 -18.27 -19.74
N LEU A 506 -24.79 -17.93 -19.44
CA LEU A 506 -24.42 -16.63 -18.89
C LEU A 506 -24.35 -15.61 -20.04
N LYS A 507 -24.94 -14.44 -19.83
CA LYS A 507 -24.94 -13.36 -20.83
C LYS A 507 -23.71 -12.46 -20.64
N PRO A 508 -22.85 -12.30 -21.66
CA PRO A 508 -21.77 -11.34 -21.61
C PRO A 508 -22.29 -9.92 -21.39
N ASP A 509 -21.63 -9.18 -20.51
CA ASP A 509 -21.92 -7.78 -20.24
C ASP A 509 -20.95 -6.85 -20.99
N GLU A 510 -21.13 -5.55 -20.79
CA GLU A 510 -20.32 -4.50 -21.40
C GLU A 510 -18.81 -4.67 -21.11
N VAL A 511 -18.45 -5.01 -19.86
CA VAL A 511 -17.05 -5.18 -19.46
C VAL A 511 -16.44 -6.44 -20.08
N THR A 512 -17.23 -7.50 -20.22
CA THR A 512 -16.82 -8.76 -20.86
C THR A 512 -16.53 -8.57 -22.35
N PHE A 513 -17.38 -7.85 -23.08
CA PHE A 513 -17.12 -7.52 -24.49
C PHE A 513 -15.88 -6.65 -24.64
N LEU A 514 -15.68 -5.66 -23.76
CA LEU A 514 -14.47 -4.84 -23.77
C LEU A 514 -13.20 -5.69 -23.55
N ALA A 515 -13.21 -6.62 -22.60
CA ALA A 515 -12.08 -7.52 -22.33
C ALA A 515 -11.77 -8.42 -23.54
N ALA A 516 -12.80 -8.97 -24.19
CA ALA A 516 -12.64 -9.79 -25.39
C ALA A 516 -12.11 -8.98 -26.58
N LEU A 517 -12.62 -7.76 -26.81
CA LEU A 517 -12.14 -6.86 -27.86
C LEU A 517 -10.69 -6.41 -27.63
N LEU A 518 -10.29 -6.17 -26.38
CA LEU A 518 -8.89 -5.91 -26.03
C LEU A 518 -8.00 -7.10 -26.38
N GLY A 519 -8.46 -8.32 -26.10
CA GLY A 519 -7.78 -9.56 -26.49
C GLY A 519 -7.62 -9.68 -28.01
N CYS A 520 -8.66 -9.34 -28.78
CA CYS A 520 -8.58 -9.26 -30.24
C CYS A 520 -7.57 -8.22 -30.71
N SER A 521 -7.56 -7.01 -30.12
CA SER A 521 -6.60 -5.95 -30.45
C SER A 521 -5.15 -6.39 -30.24
N HIS A 522 -4.85 -6.96 -29.07
CA HIS A 522 -3.50 -7.42 -28.73
C HIS A 522 -3.04 -8.62 -29.59
N SER A 523 -3.97 -9.43 -30.09
CA SER A 523 -3.69 -10.64 -30.87
C SER A 523 -3.86 -10.45 -32.39
N GLY A 524 -4.27 -9.26 -32.83
CA GLY A 524 -4.51 -8.95 -34.25
C GLY A 524 -5.71 -9.68 -34.89
N LEU A 525 -6.70 -10.10 -34.09
CA LEU A 525 -7.89 -10.85 -34.57
C LEU A 525 -8.96 -9.89 -35.12
N VAL A 526 -8.71 -9.34 -36.30
CA VAL A 526 -9.55 -8.28 -36.90
C VAL A 526 -10.98 -8.76 -37.18
N GLU A 527 -11.14 -9.92 -37.82
CA GLU A 527 -12.46 -10.41 -38.22
C GLU A 527 -13.30 -10.84 -37.02
N GLU A 528 -12.69 -11.50 -36.03
CA GLU A 528 -13.33 -11.83 -34.78
C GLU A 528 -13.71 -10.57 -33.97
N GLY A 529 -12.84 -9.56 -33.95
CA GLY A 529 -13.12 -8.26 -33.33
C GLY A 529 -14.30 -7.53 -33.97
N ARG A 530 -14.37 -7.49 -35.32
CA ARG A 530 -15.53 -6.96 -36.06
C ARG A 530 -16.80 -7.70 -35.66
N PHE A 531 -16.75 -9.04 -35.70
CA PHE A 531 -17.89 -9.87 -35.36
C PHE A 531 -18.40 -9.57 -33.94
N LEU A 532 -17.52 -9.51 -32.95
CA LEU A 532 -17.88 -9.17 -31.57
C LEU A 532 -18.51 -7.78 -31.45
N PHE A 533 -17.93 -6.77 -32.10
CA PHE A 533 -18.41 -5.38 -32.04
C PHE A 533 -19.81 -5.20 -32.65
N TYR A 534 -20.15 -5.94 -33.69
CA TYR A 534 -21.51 -5.95 -34.23
C TYR A 534 -22.45 -6.85 -33.41
N ASN A 535 -21.97 -8.01 -32.96
CA ASN A 535 -22.75 -8.98 -32.20
C ASN A 535 -23.23 -8.41 -30.85
N MET A 536 -22.41 -7.60 -30.16
CA MET A 536 -22.81 -6.94 -28.91
C MET A 536 -24.06 -6.06 -29.10
N THR A 537 -24.17 -5.38 -30.24
CA THR A 537 -25.31 -4.50 -30.55
C THR A 537 -26.51 -5.32 -31.01
N PHE A 538 -26.30 -6.21 -31.99
CA PHE A 538 -27.39 -6.87 -32.71
C PHE A 538 -28.04 -8.02 -31.92
N HIS A 539 -27.24 -8.83 -31.21
CA HIS A 539 -27.75 -10.01 -30.49
C HIS A 539 -27.84 -9.81 -28.98
N HIS A 540 -27.04 -8.91 -28.40
CA HIS A 540 -27.02 -8.66 -26.96
C HIS A 540 -27.65 -7.32 -26.55
N GLY A 541 -27.96 -6.43 -27.50
CA GLY A 541 -28.59 -5.13 -27.22
C GLY A 541 -27.70 -4.17 -26.43
N ILE A 542 -26.38 -4.37 -26.45
CA ILE A 542 -25.41 -3.54 -25.75
C ILE A 542 -24.84 -2.55 -26.76
N ASN A 543 -25.09 -1.26 -26.52
CA ASN A 543 -24.55 -0.19 -27.36
C ASN A 543 -23.07 0.04 -27.04
N PRO A 544 -22.17 0.09 -28.05
CA PRO A 544 -20.76 0.33 -27.81
C PRO A 544 -20.49 1.72 -27.21
N ASN A 545 -19.81 1.75 -26.06
CA ASN A 545 -19.34 2.99 -25.45
C ASN A 545 -17.97 3.43 -26.01
N ARG A 546 -17.47 4.59 -25.55
CA ARG A 546 -16.15 5.14 -25.90
C ARG A 546 -14.99 4.14 -25.85
N LYS A 547 -14.92 3.27 -24.83
CA LYS A 547 -13.83 2.29 -24.66
C LYS A 547 -13.87 1.19 -25.73
N HIS A 548 -15.06 0.76 -26.16
CA HIS A 548 -15.21 -0.22 -27.24
C HIS A 548 -14.74 0.35 -28.57
N TYR A 549 -15.13 1.59 -28.88
CA TYR A 549 -14.63 2.30 -30.07
C TYR A 549 -13.11 2.46 -30.03
N SER A 550 -12.54 2.88 -28.90
CA SER A 550 -11.08 2.99 -28.74
C SER A 550 -10.35 1.67 -28.99
N CYS A 551 -10.88 0.54 -28.50
CA CYS A 551 -10.27 -0.78 -28.75
C CYS A 551 -10.36 -1.18 -30.23
N MET A 552 -11.49 -0.91 -30.89
CA MET A 552 -11.63 -1.20 -32.33
C MET A 552 -10.73 -0.31 -33.20
N ILE A 553 -10.58 0.96 -32.84
CA ILE A 553 -9.66 1.89 -33.53
C ILE A 553 -8.21 1.44 -33.35
N ASP A 554 -7.81 0.99 -32.16
CA ASP A 554 -6.47 0.42 -31.93
C ASP A 554 -6.26 -0.87 -32.74
N LEU A 555 -7.24 -1.79 -32.76
CA LEU A 555 -7.20 -3.03 -33.55
C LEU A 555 -7.05 -2.75 -35.06
N LEU A 556 -7.93 -1.92 -35.62
CA LEU A 556 -7.89 -1.55 -37.05
C LEU A 556 -6.62 -0.76 -37.39
N GLY A 557 -6.20 0.15 -36.50
CA GLY A 557 -5.00 0.95 -36.63
C GLY A 557 -3.74 0.09 -36.67
N ARG A 558 -3.60 -0.87 -35.75
CA ARG A 558 -2.49 -1.84 -35.75
C ARG A 558 -2.48 -2.69 -37.01
N ALA A 559 -3.65 -3.09 -37.50
CA ALA A 559 -3.81 -3.84 -38.74
C ALA A 559 -3.58 -3.02 -40.03
N GLY A 560 -3.37 -1.70 -39.93
CA GLY A 560 -3.12 -0.82 -41.09
C GLY A 560 -4.39 -0.39 -41.85
N LEU A 561 -5.58 -0.71 -41.35
CA LEU A 561 -6.88 -0.34 -41.92
C LEU A 561 -7.27 1.09 -41.51
N LEU A 562 -6.40 2.06 -41.79
CA LEU A 562 -6.46 3.42 -41.22
C LEU A 562 -7.66 4.23 -41.69
N SER A 563 -8.05 4.11 -42.96
CA SER A 563 -9.23 4.81 -43.48
C SER A 563 -10.52 4.30 -42.84
N GLU A 564 -10.59 3.01 -42.55
CA GLU A 564 -11.72 2.40 -41.86
C GLU A 564 -11.74 2.79 -40.38
N ALA A 565 -10.58 2.81 -39.72
CA ALA A 565 -10.44 3.30 -38.35
C ALA A 565 -10.90 4.76 -38.20
N GLU A 566 -10.56 5.62 -39.18
CA GLU A 566 -11.03 7.01 -39.23
C GLU A 566 -12.54 7.12 -39.41
N GLU A 567 -13.14 6.32 -40.30
CA GLU A 567 -14.60 6.30 -40.50
C GLU A 567 -15.36 5.80 -39.27
N LEU A 568 -14.84 4.76 -38.60
CA LEU A 568 -15.43 4.26 -37.35
C LEU A 568 -15.34 5.30 -36.23
N LEU A 569 -14.24 6.03 -36.15
CA LEU A 569 -14.03 7.11 -35.19
C LEU A 569 -15.05 8.25 -35.37
N LYS A 570 -15.41 8.59 -36.62
CA LYS A 570 -16.47 9.58 -36.93
C LYS A 570 -17.88 9.11 -36.53
N GLN A 571 -18.11 7.81 -36.40
CA GLN A 571 -19.39 7.21 -36.02
C GLN A 571 -19.56 7.07 -34.50
N ALA A 572 -18.58 7.50 -33.70
CA ALA A 572 -18.66 7.42 -32.25
C ALA A 572 -19.77 8.34 -31.68
N PRO A 573 -20.55 7.89 -30.68
CA PRO A 573 -21.72 8.60 -30.16
C PRO A 573 -21.42 9.87 -29.34
N GLU A 574 -20.16 10.08 -28.93
CA GLU A 574 -19.65 11.30 -28.27
C GLU A 574 -18.47 11.84 -29.11
N GLU A 575 -18.19 13.15 -29.08
CA GLU A 575 -17.04 13.72 -29.79
C GLU A 575 -15.77 12.92 -29.44
N ALA A 576 -15.15 12.33 -30.46
CA ALA A 576 -14.01 11.44 -30.26
C ALA A 576 -12.88 12.18 -29.53
N ASP A 577 -12.47 11.65 -28.39
CA ASP A 577 -11.55 12.33 -27.49
C ASP A 577 -10.09 12.21 -27.91
N CYS A 578 -9.23 12.97 -27.23
CA CYS A 578 -7.80 13.05 -27.48
C CYS A 578 -7.09 11.67 -27.53
N ALA A 579 -7.51 10.69 -26.72
CA ALA A 579 -6.88 9.37 -26.69
C ALA A 579 -7.13 8.55 -27.96
N MET A 580 -8.35 8.60 -28.52
CA MET A 580 -8.69 7.85 -29.75
C MET A 580 -7.97 8.42 -30.98
N TRP A 581 -7.91 9.76 -31.10
CA TRP A 581 -7.13 10.42 -32.16
C TRP A 581 -5.62 10.20 -32.01
N SER A 582 -5.11 10.18 -30.77
CA SER A 582 -3.72 9.84 -30.47
C SER A 582 -3.39 8.41 -30.91
N SER A 583 -4.27 7.44 -30.63
CA SER A 583 -4.09 6.05 -31.07
C SER A 583 -4.04 5.95 -32.60
N LEU A 584 -4.96 6.61 -33.30
CA LEU A 584 -4.98 6.63 -34.77
C LEU A 584 -3.72 7.28 -35.36
N LEU A 585 -3.29 8.43 -34.83
CA LEU A 585 -2.07 9.10 -35.26
C LEU A 585 -0.82 8.23 -35.06
N ARG A 586 -0.76 7.46 -33.96
CA ARG A 586 0.32 6.49 -33.71
C ARG A 586 0.35 5.44 -34.82
N SER A 587 -0.79 4.86 -35.16
CA SER A 587 -0.89 3.87 -36.23
C SER A 587 -0.57 4.47 -37.61
N CYS A 588 -0.99 5.71 -37.90
CA CYS A 588 -0.63 6.41 -39.14
C CYS A 588 0.88 6.61 -39.28
N ARG A 589 1.60 6.92 -38.19
CA ARG A 589 3.07 7.01 -38.18
C ARG A 589 3.72 5.66 -38.49
N VAL A 590 3.28 4.60 -37.81
CA VAL A 590 3.83 3.23 -38.00
C VAL A 590 3.65 2.73 -39.43
N HIS A 591 2.50 3.02 -40.05
CA HIS A 591 2.18 2.58 -41.41
C HIS A 591 2.49 3.63 -42.50
N GLY A 592 3.08 4.78 -42.14
CA GLY A 592 3.46 5.83 -43.09
C GLY A 592 2.31 6.51 -43.85
N ASN A 593 1.10 6.58 -43.27
CA ASN A 593 -0.06 7.18 -43.93
C ASN A 593 -0.20 8.67 -43.60
N GLU A 594 0.35 9.51 -44.47
CA GLU A 594 0.38 10.97 -44.30
C GLU A 594 -1.02 11.62 -44.35
N MET A 595 -1.93 11.10 -45.18
CA MET A 595 -3.24 11.72 -45.40
C MET A 595 -4.15 11.63 -44.17
N VAL A 596 -4.28 10.44 -43.59
CA VAL A 596 -5.08 10.24 -42.37
C VAL A 596 -4.34 10.84 -41.16
N GLY A 597 -3.01 10.71 -41.12
CA GLY A 597 -2.18 11.28 -40.05
C GLY A 597 -2.29 12.80 -39.93
N ARG A 598 -2.34 13.54 -41.04
CA ARG A 598 -2.51 15.00 -41.02
C ARG A 598 -3.84 15.41 -40.40
N ARG A 599 -4.94 14.77 -40.80
CA ARG A 599 -6.27 15.04 -40.23
C ARG A 599 -6.34 14.71 -38.74
N ALA A 600 -5.69 13.62 -38.31
CA ALA A 600 -5.61 13.25 -36.90
C ALA A 600 -4.78 14.26 -36.08
N ALA A 601 -3.65 14.74 -36.62
CA ALA A 601 -2.80 15.76 -35.99
C ALA A 601 -3.50 17.12 -35.86
N GLU A 602 -4.25 17.55 -36.88
CA GLU A 602 -5.08 18.76 -36.85
C GLU A 602 -6.13 18.66 -35.75
N LYS A 603 -6.87 17.55 -35.69
CA LYS A 603 -7.87 17.31 -34.65
C LYS A 603 -7.28 17.32 -33.24
N LEU A 604 -6.11 16.70 -33.02
CA LEU A 604 -5.42 16.74 -31.73
C LEU A 604 -4.98 18.15 -31.31
N THR A 605 -4.74 19.04 -32.26
CA THR A 605 -4.37 20.44 -31.98
C THR A 605 -5.58 21.28 -31.58
N GLU A 606 -6.79 20.91 -32.02
CA GLU A 606 -8.06 21.58 -31.66
C GLU A 606 -8.49 21.30 -30.19
N PHE A 607 -8.12 20.15 -29.61
CA PHE A 607 -8.53 19.74 -28.25
C PHE A 607 -7.83 20.45 -27.08
N GLU A 608 -7.09 21.53 -27.34
CA GLU A 608 -6.07 22.13 -26.45
C GLU A 608 -4.96 21.13 -26.07
N LEU A 609 -3.73 21.43 -26.53
CA LEU A 609 -2.52 20.72 -26.10
C LEU A 609 -2.31 20.96 -24.60
N GLY A 610 -2.79 20.03 -23.77
CA GLY A 610 -2.59 19.94 -22.31
C GLY A 610 -1.70 18.76 -21.90
N ASP A 611 -1.67 17.69 -22.72
CA ASP A 611 -0.87 16.50 -22.50
C ASP A 611 0.49 16.59 -23.24
N PRO A 612 1.63 16.55 -22.52
CA PRO A 612 2.98 16.54 -23.11
C PRO A 612 3.22 15.38 -24.09
N ALA A 613 2.61 14.22 -23.88
CA ALA A 613 2.80 13.03 -24.73
C ALA A 613 2.14 13.22 -26.10
N VAL A 614 0.92 13.75 -26.13
CA VAL A 614 0.18 14.05 -27.36
C VAL A 614 0.86 15.17 -28.14
N THR A 615 1.32 16.21 -27.44
CA THR A 615 2.05 17.34 -28.05
C THR A 615 3.33 16.87 -28.74
N LEU A 616 4.08 15.99 -28.07
CA LEU A 616 5.28 15.39 -28.65
C LEU A 616 4.93 14.46 -29.83
N GLN A 617 3.85 13.70 -29.74
CA GLN A 617 3.40 12.81 -30.81
C GLN A 617 3.05 13.57 -32.09
N VAL A 618 2.31 14.68 -31.96
CA VAL A 618 1.95 15.57 -33.09
C VAL A 618 3.21 16.22 -33.66
N SER A 619 4.10 16.74 -32.81
CA SER A 619 5.38 17.32 -33.24
C SER A 619 6.26 16.31 -34.00
N ASN A 620 6.35 15.06 -33.52
CA ASN A 620 7.12 14.00 -34.16
C ASN A 620 6.50 13.60 -35.51
N PHE A 621 5.17 13.50 -35.62
CA PHE A 621 4.50 13.25 -36.89
C PHE A 621 4.84 14.31 -37.95
N TYR A 622 4.71 15.61 -37.61
CA TYR A 622 5.05 16.69 -38.55
C TYR A 622 6.54 16.69 -38.94
N CYS A 623 7.42 16.28 -38.02
CA CYS A 623 8.85 16.10 -38.31
C CYS A 623 9.10 14.95 -39.30
N GLU A 624 8.41 13.82 -39.13
CA GLU A 624 8.54 12.62 -39.98
C GLU A 624 8.06 12.86 -41.42
N ILE A 625 7.01 13.68 -41.62
CA ILE A 625 6.52 14.06 -42.96
C ILE A 625 7.26 15.27 -43.57
N GLY A 626 8.33 15.77 -42.93
CA GLY A 626 9.15 16.87 -43.43
C GLY A 626 8.60 18.29 -43.21
N GLU A 627 7.53 18.45 -42.43
CA GLU A 627 6.93 19.76 -42.10
C GLU A 627 7.52 20.35 -40.81
N TYR A 628 8.81 20.70 -40.87
CA TYR A 628 9.59 21.16 -39.71
C TYR A 628 9.04 22.44 -39.05
N GLN A 629 8.43 23.34 -39.83
CA GLN A 629 7.84 24.59 -39.30
C GLN A 629 6.67 24.30 -38.35
N ASN A 630 5.76 23.40 -38.74
CA ASN A 630 4.64 22.98 -37.90
C ASN A 630 5.14 22.24 -36.65
N SER A 631 6.17 21.40 -36.79
CA SER A 631 6.81 20.73 -35.65
C SER A 631 7.41 21.71 -34.64
N MET A 632 8.08 22.78 -35.09
CA MET A 632 8.64 23.81 -34.21
C MET A 632 7.56 24.61 -33.48
N GLN A 633 6.50 25.02 -34.18
CA GLN A 633 5.38 25.75 -33.55
C GLN A 633 4.74 24.95 -32.41
N ILE A 634 4.54 23.64 -32.60
CA ILE A 634 3.99 22.75 -31.57
C ILE A 634 4.94 22.64 -30.35
N ARG A 635 6.26 22.61 -30.57
CA ARG A 635 7.27 22.58 -29.49
C ARG A 635 7.36 23.91 -28.73
N GLU A 636 7.22 25.04 -29.42
CA GLU A 636 7.19 26.36 -28.80
C GLU A 636 5.97 26.54 -27.89
N ILE A 637 4.80 26.07 -28.34
CA ILE A 637 3.57 26.04 -27.52
C ILE A 637 3.77 25.17 -26.27
N ALA A 638 4.45 24.03 -26.39
CA ALA A 638 4.77 23.14 -25.27
C ALA A 638 5.72 23.80 -24.24
N MET A 639 6.76 24.50 -24.72
CA MET A 639 7.72 25.23 -23.89
C MET A 639 7.06 26.41 -23.17
N GLY A 640 6.21 27.17 -23.86
CA GLY A 640 5.46 28.28 -23.28
C GLY A 640 4.50 27.87 -22.15
N LYS A 641 4.00 26.63 -22.18
CA LYS A 641 3.12 26.05 -21.16
C LYS A 641 3.84 25.29 -20.03
N LYS A 642 5.19 25.27 -20.00
CA LYS A 642 6.00 24.54 -19.00
C LYS A 642 5.62 23.05 -18.85
N MET A 643 5.33 22.38 -19.96
CA MET A 643 4.91 20.97 -19.94
C MET A 643 6.06 20.03 -19.59
N THR A 644 5.88 19.20 -18.55
CA THR A 644 6.83 18.18 -18.11
C THR A 644 6.32 16.78 -18.43
N ARG A 645 7.17 15.93 -19.04
CA ARG A 645 6.80 14.57 -19.45
C ARG A 645 7.03 13.59 -18.30
N GLN A 646 5.99 12.84 -17.91
CA GLN A 646 6.18 11.57 -17.21
C GLN A 646 6.48 10.47 -18.24
N ILE A 647 7.49 9.65 -17.97
CA ILE A 647 7.88 8.53 -18.83
C ILE A 647 6.93 7.37 -18.51
N GLY A 648 6.11 6.94 -19.48
CA GLY A 648 5.26 5.77 -19.33
C GLY A 648 6.08 4.47 -19.44
N HIS A 649 5.81 3.52 -18.54
CA HIS A 649 6.49 2.23 -18.46
C HIS A 649 5.62 1.11 -19.07
N SER A 650 6.25 0.09 -19.67
CA SER A 650 5.60 -1.14 -20.14
C SER A 650 6.50 -2.33 -19.83
N LEU A 651 6.15 -3.14 -18.83
CA LEU A 651 6.78 -4.44 -18.59
C LEU A 651 6.26 -5.47 -19.60
N ILE A 652 7.15 -6.07 -20.38
CA ILE A 652 6.86 -7.27 -21.17
C ILE A 652 7.87 -8.36 -20.74
N GLU A 653 7.38 -9.40 -20.06
CA GLU A 653 8.12 -10.65 -19.86
C GLU A 653 7.94 -11.53 -21.10
N ALA A 654 9.00 -11.72 -21.90
CA ALA A 654 8.98 -12.65 -23.02
C ALA A 654 9.67 -13.97 -22.64
N LYS A 655 8.95 -15.09 -22.81
CA LYS A 655 9.48 -16.45 -22.64
C LYS A 655 10.22 -16.93 -23.90
N THR A 656 11.46 -17.41 -23.70
CA THR A 656 12.27 -18.36 -24.52
C THR A 656 13.29 -17.78 -25.55
N PRO A 657 14.24 -18.57 -26.10
CA PRO A 657 15.66 -18.45 -25.79
C PRO A 657 16.51 -18.04 -27.01
N ALA A 658 17.69 -17.46 -26.75
CA ALA A 658 18.72 -17.10 -27.74
C ALA A 658 18.44 -15.83 -28.59
N ASN A 659 18.59 -14.66 -27.96
CA ASN A 659 19.26 -13.48 -28.53
C ASN A 659 19.70 -12.57 -27.37
N LYS A 660 20.90 -12.86 -26.84
CA LYS A 660 21.31 -12.51 -25.48
C LYS A 660 22.11 -11.20 -25.35
N ILE A 661 22.08 -10.30 -26.34
CA ILE A 661 23.00 -9.14 -26.35
C ILE A 661 22.30 -7.76 -26.45
N GLU A 662 21.05 -7.67 -26.94
CA GLU A 662 20.32 -6.37 -27.00
C GLU A 662 19.38 -6.12 -25.81
N TYR A 663 18.78 -7.16 -25.22
CA TYR A 663 17.80 -7.04 -24.12
C TYR A 663 18.39 -6.60 -22.77
N GLY A 664 19.68 -6.86 -22.52
CA GLY A 664 20.35 -6.42 -21.29
C GLY A 664 20.46 -4.90 -21.19
N LYS A 665 20.59 -4.20 -22.33
CA LYS A 665 20.84 -2.76 -22.40
C LYS A 665 19.67 -1.90 -21.91
N PHE A 666 18.42 -2.34 -22.12
CA PHE A 666 17.22 -1.59 -21.71
C PHE A 666 16.80 -1.84 -20.25
N SER A 667 16.97 -3.06 -19.73
CA SER A 667 16.67 -3.38 -18.32
C SER A 667 17.53 -2.57 -17.33
N ILE A 668 18.78 -2.29 -17.69
CA ILE A 668 19.68 -1.42 -16.91
C ILE A 668 19.13 0.01 -16.86
N LEU A 669 18.67 0.56 -17.99
CA LEU A 669 18.12 1.91 -18.08
C LEU A 669 16.85 2.08 -17.22
N GLU A 670 15.98 1.06 -17.18
CA GLU A 670 14.76 1.07 -16.38
C GLU A 670 15.04 1.04 -14.86
N GLU A 671 16.00 0.23 -14.41
CA GLU A 671 16.42 0.18 -12.99
C GLU A 671 16.96 1.53 -12.53
N PHE A 672 17.64 2.27 -13.41
CA PHE A 672 18.16 3.60 -13.15
C PHE A 672 17.11 4.72 -13.07
N GLU A 673 16.04 4.64 -13.86
CA GLU A 673 14.97 5.66 -13.89
C GLU A 673 14.02 5.57 -12.70
N SER A 674 13.88 4.39 -12.09
CA SER A 674 13.11 4.17 -10.85
C SER A 674 13.70 4.89 -9.61
N LEU A 675 14.97 5.32 -9.69
CA LEU A 675 15.68 5.94 -8.58
C LEU A 675 15.53 7.48 -8.63
N HIS A 676 14.32 8.01 -8.42
CA HIS A 676 14.09 9.46 -8.39
C HIS A 676 14.46 10.09 -7.03
N VAL A 677 14.94 11.34 -7.04
CA VAL A 677 15.06 12.17 -5.83
C VAL A 677 13.80 13.02 -5.74
N GLU A 678 12.90 12.67 -4.82
CA GLU A 678 11.68 13.44 -4.56
C GLU A 678 12.03 14.87 -4.17
N GLU A 679 11.29 15.84 -4.71
CA GLU A 679 11.35 17.22 -4.23
C GLU A 679 10.56 17.30 -2.93
N GLU A 680 11.24 17.57 -1.82
CA GLU A 680 10.53 18.16 -0.69
C GLU A 680 10.05 19.54 -1.16
N ASN A 681 8.75 19.64 -1.49
CA ASN A 681 8.07 20.92 -1.45
C ASN A 681 8.33 21.47 -0.06
N GLU A 682 9.12 22.54 0.03
CA GLU A 682 9.15 23.38 1.21
C GLU A 682 7.72 23.89 1.39
N VAL A 683 6.93 23.18 2.19
CA VAL A 683 6.01 23.88 3.07
C VAL A 683 6.95 24.80 3.84
N GLU A 684 6.98 26.08 3.46
CA GLU A 684 7.51 27.14 4.31
C GLU A 684 6.90 26.88 5.69
N ASP A 685 7.69 26.33 6.61
CA ASP A 685 7.39 26.43 8.02
C ASP A 685 7.61 27.93 8.29
N PRO A 686 6.54 28.73 8.41
CA PRO A 686 6.70 30.15 8.57
C PRO A 686 7.15 30.33 10.01
N ASP A 687 8.46 30.37 10.21
CA ASP A 687 9.17 31.14 11.23
C ASP A 687 10.58 30.54 11.42
N ILE A 688 11.61 31.29 11.03
CA ILE A 688 12.85 31.30 11.80
C ILE A 688 12.44 31.85 13.17
N PRO A 689 12.44 31.09 14.28
CA PRO A 689 12.01 31.64 15.55
C PRO A 689 13.05 32.66 16.00
N SER A 690 12.76 33.95 15.81
CA SER A 690 13.36 34.97 16.67
C SER A 690 12.85 34.68 18.08
N TRP A 691 13.72 34.22 18.97
CA TRP A 691 13.36 33.78 20.32
C TRP A 691 12.86 34.96 21.17
N ALA A 692 11.59 35.31 20.97
CA ALA A 692 10.82 36.21 21.81
C ALA A 692 9.34 35.81 21.72
N GLY A 693 8.92 34.77 22.44
CA GLY A 693 7.50 34.48 22.60
C GLY A 693 7.18 33.06 23.05
N GLN A 694 6.72 32.93 24.31
CA GLN A 694 6.12 31.72 24.86
C GLN A 694 4.86 31.30 24.08
N ARG A 695 4.96 30.48 23.03
CA ARG A 695 3.77 29.81 22.44
C ARG A 695 3.90 28.35 22.02
N ASP A 696 5.10 27.75 22.01
CA ASP A 696 5.30 26.43 21.40
C ASP A 696 5.52 25.23 22.34
N GLY A 697 5.55 25.43 23.66
CA GLY A 697 5.72 24.34 24.63
C GLY A 697 7.04 23.54 24.50
N LYS A 698 8.01 24.01 23.70
CA LYS A 698 9.36 23.45 23.59
C LYS A 698 10.18 23.80 24.84
N VAL A 699 10.93 22.85 25.38
CA VAL A 699 11.76 23.06 26.58
C VAL A 699 13.18 23.44 26.17
N LEU A 700 13.56 24.69 26.39
CA LEU A 700 14.89 25.18 26.03
C LEU A 700 15.95 24.76 27.05
N VAL A 701 17.00 24.10 26.58
CA VAL A 701 18.15 23.66 27.37
C VAL A 701 19.40 24.33 26.82
N ASN A 702 19.70 25.52 27.34
CA ASN A 702 20.86 26.32 26.94
C ASN A 702 22.13 25.86 27.68
N VAL A 703 23.20 25.56 26.95
CA VAL A 703 24.50 25.13 27.53
C VAL A 703 25.07 26.12 28.55
N ASP A 704 24.80 27.42 28.41
CA ASP A 704 25.23 28.46 29.34
C ASP A 704 24.61 28.29 30.73
N SER A 705 23.35 27.86 30.78
CA SER A 705 22.64 27.59 32.04
C SER A 705 23.26 26.43 32.82
N PHE A 706 24.12 25.62 32.18
CA PHE A 706 24.85 24.51 32.79
C PHE A 706 26.32 24.85 33.07
N GLY A 707 26.71 26.12 32.96
CA GLY A 707 28.01 26.63 33.35
C GLY A 707 29.06 26.69 32.23
N ALA A 708 28.63 26.70 30.97
CA ALA A 708 29.55 26.90 29.85
C ALA A 708 30.12 28.34 29.83
N ALA A 709 31.44 28.44 29.71
CA ALA A 709 32.20 29.69 29.65
C ALA A 709 32.19 30.32 28.25
N GLY A 710 32.12 29.52 27.18
CA GLY A 710 31.88 30.04 25.82
C GLY A 710 32.91 31.06 25.32
N ASP A 711 34.15 30.99 25.81
CA ASP A 711 35.30 31.85 25.47
C ASP A 711 36.26 31.22 24.45
N GLY A 712 36.08 29.94 24.12
CA GLY A 712 36.89 29.14 23.20
C GLY A 712 38.21 28.64 23.80
N ILE A 713 38.40 28.81 25.11
CA ILE A 713 39.64 28.49 25.85
C ILE A 713 39.35 27.55 27.03
N SER A 714 38.29 27.85 27.78
CA SER A 714 37.84 27.07 28.94
C SER A 714 37.16 25.78 28.47
N ASP A 715 37.43 24.66 29.14
CA ASP A 715 36.81 23.37 28.81
C ASP A 715 35.32 23.34 29.20
N ASP A 716 34.46 23.42 28.18
CA ASP A 716 33.00 23.46 28.31
C ASP A 716 32.35 22.06 28.29
N THR A 717 33.15 20.99 28.19
CA THR A 717 32.67 19.61 27.99
C THR A 717 31.66 19.18 29.05
N GLN A 718 31.92 19.49 30.33
CA GLN A 718 31.03 19.10 31.42
C GLN A 718 29.70 19.86 31.40
N ALA A 719 29.68 21.10 30.93
CA ALA A 719 28.45 21.86 30.75
C ALA A 719 27.60 21.26 29.61
N PHE A 720 28.24 20.91 28.49
CA PHE A 720 27.60 20.23 27.36
C PHE A 720 27.01 18.88 27.77
N LEU A 721 27.74 18.06 28.53
CA LEU A 721 27.24 16.76 29.01
C LEU A 721 26.03 16.88 29.93
N LYS A 722 26.02 17.86 30.85
CA LYS A 722 24.87 18.11 31.74
C LYS A 722 23.66 18.63 30.98
N ALA A 723 23.88 19.58 30.06
CA ALA A 723 22.84 20.09 29.18
C ALA A 723 22.26 18.98 28.30
N TRP A 724 23.11 18.12 27.74
CA TRP A 724 22.68 16.97 26.93
C TRP A 724 21.82 16.00 27.73
N ALA A 725 22.26 15.63 28.94
CA ALA A 725 21.51 14.72 29.80
C ALA A 725 20.10 15.24 30.10
N MET A 726 19.95 16.55 30.33
CA MET A 726 18.65 17.19 30.51
C MET A 726 17.82 17.20 29.22
N ALA A 727 18.41 17.65 28.11
CA ALA A 727 17.71 17.76 26.82
C ALA A 727 17.25 16.39 26.31
N CYS A 728 18.12 15.39 26.37
CA CYS A 728 17.82 14.04 25.91
C CYS A 728 16.73 13.35 26.75
N ALA A 729 16.65 13.66 28.05
CA ALA A 729 15.61 13.12 28.94
C ALA A 729 14.26 13.88 28.86
N THR A 730 14.19 14.99 28.11
CA THR A 730 13.02 15.88 28.11
C THR A 730 12.30 15.84 26.75
N PRO A 731 11.00 15.52 26.70
CA PRO A 731 10.23 15.57 25.44
C PRO A 731 10.18 16.99 24.85
N LYS A 732 10.28 17.09 23.51
CA LYS A 732 10.26 18.38 22.78
C LYS A 732 11.33 19.38 23.25
N ALA A 733 12.48 18.89 23.70
CA ALA A 733 13.57 19.73 24.15
C ALA A 733 14.33 20.37 22.97
N VAL A 734 14.91 21.54 23.23
CA VAL A 734 15.83 22.22 22.33
C VAL A 734 17.18 22.33 23.04
N PHE A 735 18.16 21.54 22.63
CA PHE A 735 19.55 21.67 23.05
C PHE A 735 20.16 22.85 22.31
N LEU A 736 20.41 23.97 23.01
CA LEU A 736 20.84 25.22 22.40
C LEU A 736 22.32 25.52 22.69
N VAL A 737 23.09 25.67 21.61
CA VAL A 737 24.42 26.30 21.61
C VAL A 737 24.25 27.73 21.07
N PRO A 738 24.26 28.77 21.93
CA PRO A 738 23.81 30.11 21.54
C PRO A 738 24.83 30.87 20.67
N PRO A 739 24.36 31.82 19.84
CA PRO A 739 25.19 32.56 18.91
C PRO A 739 26.19 33.50 19.60
N GLY A 740 27.25 33.88 18.87
CA GLY A 740 28.23 34.88 19.33
C GLY A 740 29.26 34.39 20.35
N ARG A 741 29.24 33.09 20.70
CA ARG A 741 30.16 32.46 21.66
C ARG A 741 30.90 31.28 21.05
N ARG A 742 32.05 30.93 21.62
CA ARG A 742 32.92 29.84 21.17
C ARG A 742 33.10 28.82 22.30
N TYR A 743 32.75 27.56 22.11
CA TYR A 743 32.77 26.55 23.17
C TYR A 743 33.86 25.52 22.89
N LEU A 744 34.87 25.42 23.76
CA LEU A 744 35.89 24.38 23.63
C LEU A 744 35.35 23.09 24.23
N VAL A 745 35.11 22.09 23.38
CA VAL A 745 34.54 20.80 23.79
C VAL A 745 35.54 19.70 23.45
N ASN A 746 35.91 18.87 24.41
CA ASN A 746 36.77 17.70 24.21
C ASN A 746 36.02 16.56 23.50
N ALA A 747 36.73 15.51 23.09
CA ALA A 747 36.14 14.30 22.51
C ALA A 747 34.99 13.75 23.38
N THR A 748 33.78 13.79 22.85
CA THR A 748 32.54 13.55 23.61
C THR A 748 31.55 12.73 22.78
N ARG A 749 31.00 11.70 23.43
CA ARG A 749 29.88 10.93 22.91
C ARG A 749 28.57 11.31 23.61
N PHE A 750 27.63 11.80 22.82
CA PHE A 750 26.26 12.13 23.20
C PHE A 750 25.36 10.91 22.92
N ASN A 751 25.03 10.18 23.99
CA ASN A 751 24.26 8.94 23.89
C ASN A 751 22.75 9.22 23.96
N GLY A 752 22.00 8.57 23.07
CA GLY A 752 20.57 8.32 23.21
C GLY A 752 20.26 6.93 23.83
N PRO A 753 19.00 6.45 23.75
CA PRO A 753 17.87 7.10 23.09
C PRO A 753 17.40 8.35 23.85
N CYS A 754 16.95 9.36 23.09
CA CYS A 754 16.36 10.57 23.66
C CYS A 754 14.84 10.54 23.56
N SER A 755 14.19 11.39 24.36
CA SER A 755 12.75 11.61 24.31
C SER A 755 12.32 12.25 22.99
N ASP A 756 11.07 12.01 22.58
CA ASP A 756 10.58 12.39 21.25
C ASP A 756 10.71 13.89 20.95
N LYS A 757 11.05 14.19 19.67
CA LYS A 757 11.14 15.52 19.07
C LYS A 757 12.24 16.42 19.64
N LEU A 758 13.41 15.86 19.92
CA LEU A 758 14.61 16.63 20.29
C LEU A 758 15.12 17.46 19.09
N VAL A 759 15.35 18.75 19.33
CA VAL A 759 16.02 19.66 18.40
C VAL A 759 17.39 20.03 18.96
N ILE A 760 18.42 19.91 18.15
CA ILE A 760 19.79 20.35 18.44
C ILE A 760 20.02 21.64 17.64
N GLN A 761 19.91 22.78 18.33
CA GLN A 761 20.10 24.11 17.78
C GLN A 761 21.54 24.57 17.99
N ILE A 762 22.33 24.64 16.91
CA ILE A 762 23.71 25.12 16.96
C ILE A 762 23.79 26.47 16.23
N ASP A 763 23.76 27.55 16.99
CA ASP A 763 23.90 28.93 16.48
C ASP A 763 25.27 29.53 16.82
N GLY A 764 25.93 29.01 17.86
CA GLY A 764 27.30 29.38 18.26
C GLY A 764 28.39 28.60 17.53
N THR A 765 29.63 28.75 18.00
CA THR A 765 30.77 27.98 17.50
C THR A 765 31.18 26.92 18.52
N ILE A 766 31.29 25.65 18.12
CA ILE A 766 31.92 24.59 18.89
C ILE A 766 33.32 24.39 18.33
N VAL A 767 34.36 24.41 19.16
CA VAL A 767 35.76 24.30 18.74
C VAL A 767 36.44 23.11 19.41
N ALA A 768 37.24 22.38 18.64
CA ALA A 768 38.00 21.24 19.14
C ALA A 768 39.33 21.67 19.80
N PRO A 769 39.89 20.84 20.70
CA PRO A 769 41.27 20.96 21.12
C PRO A 769 42.23 20.95 19.92
N ASN A 770 43.09 21.96 19.82
CA ASN A 770 43.99 22.09 18.68
C ASN A 770 45.28 21.26 18.79
N GLU A 771 45.72 20.90 20.02
CA GLU A 771 46.96 20.14 20.24
C GLU A 771 46.70 18.62 20.16
N PRO A 772 47.35 17.89 19.24
CA PRO A 772 47.21 16.44 19.17
C PRO A 772 47.59 15.69 20.46
N SER A 773 48.51 16.25 21.24
CA SER A 773 48.91 15.70 22.55
C SER A 773 47.84 15.79 23.62
N ASN A 774 46.87 16.70 23.46
CA ASN A 774 45.81 16.92 24.43
C ASN A 774 44.58 16.03 24.16
N TRP A 775 44.62 15.22 23.10
CA TRP A 775 43.51 14.35 22.72
C TRP A 775 43.48 13.07 23.57
N ASP A 776 42.29 12.65 23.99
CA ASP A 776 42.13 11.40 24.74
C ASP A 776 42.54 10.20 23.87
N PRO A 777 43.56 9.40 24.28
CA PRO A 777 43.95 8.19 23.56
C PRO A 777 42.82 7.18 23.39
N LYS A 778 41.81 7.17 24.28
CA LYS A 778 40.65 6.28 24.21
C LYS A 778 39.66 6.66 23.10
N SER A 779 39.66 7.93 22.69
CA SER A 779 38.77 8.49 21.66
C SER A 779 39.56 9.13 20.52
N ALA A 780 40.67 8.48 20.13
CA ALA A 780 41.64 9.04 19.19
C ALA A 780 41.10 9.34 17.78
N ARG A 781 39.92 8.83 17.42
CA ARG A 781 39.34 8.93 16.07
C ARG A 781 38.00 9.65 15.99
N ILE A 782 37.43 10.09 17.12
CA ILE A 782 36.09 10.70 17.13
C ILE A 782 36.08 11.92 18.05
N TRP A 783 35.48 13.02 17.59
CA TRP A 783 35.27 14.24 18.38
C TRP A 783 33.84 14.37 18.89
N LEU A 784 32.88 14.82 18.08
CA LEU A 784 31.47 14.94 18.48
C LEU A 784 30.68 13.74 17.92
N ASP A 785 30.38 12.78 18.79
CA ASP A 785 29.72 11.54 18.42
C ASP A 785 28.28 11.50 18.93
N PHE A 786 27.31 11.48 18.03
CA PHE A 786 25.89 11.36 18.36
C PHE A 786 25.43 9.94 18.09
N TYR A 787 25.20 9.19 19.17
CA TYR A 787 25.02 7.74 19.13
C TYR A 787 23.61 7.33 19.55
N LYS A 788 22.94 6.46 18.76
CA LYS A 788 21.60 5.91 19.06
C LYS A 788 20.51 6.97 19.20
N LEU A 789 20.46 7.92 18.28
CA LEU A 789 19.39 8.91 18.19
C LEU A 789 18.26 8.43 17.27
N ASN A 790 17.03 8.84 17.57
CA ASN A 790 15.87 8.58 16.71
C ASN A 790 15.02 9.85 16.58
N GLY A 791 14.69 10.27 15.35
CA GLY A 791 13.77 11.37 15.10
C GLY A 791 14.29 12.76 15.52
N VAL A 792 15.60 12.99 15.44
CA VAL A 792 16.26 14.22 15.92
C VAL A 792 16.54 15.19 14.76
N LEU A 793 16.30 16.48 15.01
CA LEU A 793 16.62 17.57 14.08
C LEU A 793 17.84 18.36 14.56
N PHE A 794 18.91 18.37 13.78
CA PHE A 794 20.02 19.30 13.89
C PHE A 794 19.77 20.50 12.99
N GLN A 795 19.86 21.70 13.55
CA GLN A 795 19.67 22.93 12.77
C GLN A 795 20.46 24.11 13.36
N GLY A 796 20.61 25.16 12.57
CA GLY A 796 21.23 26.43 12.98
C GLY A 796 22.34 26.86 12.02
N ASN A 797 22.79 28.09 12.16
CA ASN A 797 23.82 28.69 11.30
C ASN A 797 25.21 28.70 11.98
N GLY A 798 25.36 27.92 13.06
CA GLY A 798 26.58 27.82 13.84
C GLY A 798 27.70 27.04 13.15
N ILE A 799 28.87 27.06 13.80
CA ILE A 799 30.13 26.53 13.25
C ILE A 799 30.65 25.40 14.15
N ILE A 800 30.95 24.25 13.55
CA ILE A 800 31.72 23.18 14.18
C ILE A 800 33.15 23.24 13.61
N ASP A 801 34.11 23.69 14.41
CA ASP A 801 35.50 23.92 14.00
C ASP A 801 36.44 22.86 14.60
N GLY A 802 36.92 21.95 13.75
CA GLY A 802 37.82 20.87 14.16
C GLY A 802 39.26 21.32 14.47
N SER A 803 39.64 22.57 14.25
CA SER A 803 41.00 23.05 14.58
C SER A 803 42.15 22.19 13.99
N GLY A 804 41.97 21.67 12.76
CA GLY A 804 42.85 20.66 12.15
C GLY A 804 44.27 21.08 11.77
N SER A 805 44.61 22.38 11.77
CA SER A 805 45.91 22.88 11.28
C SER A 805 47.16 22.17 11.83
N LYS A 806 47.21 21.93 13.14
CA LYS A 806 48.34 21.21 13.79
C LYS A 806 48.33 19.72 13.47
N TRP A 807 47.15 19.11 13.35
CA TRP A 807 47.00 17.72 12.92
C TRP A 807 47.50 17.51 11.50
N TRP A 808 47.17 18.42 10.59
CA TRP A 808 47.65 18.40 9.22
C TRP A 808 49.17 18.58 9.13
N ALA A 809 49.75 19.50 9.92
CA ALA A 809 51.19 19.70 9.98
C ALA A 809 51.95 18.47 10.53
N ALA A 810 51.34 17.73 11.46
CA ALA A 810 51.88 16.49 12.01
C ALA A 810 51.66 15.26 11.12
N SER A 811 50.85 15.35 10.06
CA SER A 811 50.49 14.22 9.21
C SER A 811 51.68 13.64 8.44
N CYS A 812 51.76 12.30 8.38
CA CYS A 812 52.75 11.61 7.55
C CYS A 812 52.57 11.88 6.05
N LYS A 813 51.40 12.38 5.63
CA LYS A 813 51.12 12.79 4.25
C LYS A 813 51.78 14.11 3.87
N LYS A 814 51.99 15.02 4.84
CA LYS A 814 52.78 16.25 4.65
C LYS A 814 54.28 16.00 4.87
N ASN A 815 54.63 15.21 5.88
CA ASN A 815 56.03 14.84 6.15
C ASN A 815 56.17 13.33 6.35
N LYS A 816 56.73 12.63 5.36
CA LYS A 816 56.91 11.16 5.36
C LYS A 816 57.77 10.62 6.52
N THR A 817 58.52 11.46 7.21
CA THR A 817 59.30 11.05 8.41
C THR A 817 58.44 10.91 9.66
N ASN A 818 57.22 11.48 9.67
CA ASN A 818 56.28 11.35 10.78
C ASN A 818 55.57 9.98 10.75
N PRO A 819 55.23 9.40 11.92
CA PRO A 819 54.42 8.18 11.96
C PRO A 819 53.02 8.44 11.41
N CYS A 820 52.52 7.55 10.55
CA CYS A 820 51.14 7.63 10.06
C CYS A 820 50.15 7.28 11.17
N ARG A 821 49.51 8.31 11.73
CA ARG A 821 48.47 8.19 12.76
C ARG A 821 47.17 8.76 12.20
N GLY A 822 46.05 8.13 12.55
CA GLY A 822 44.73 8.68 12.27
C GLY A 822 44.43 9.91 13.14
N ALA A 823 43.46 10.70 12.72
CA ALA A 823 43.02 11.88 13.45
C ALA A 823 41.49 11.81 13.70
N PRO A 824 40.95 12.68 14.58
CA PRO A 824 39.52 12.69 14.90
C PRO A 824 38.64 13.14 13.73
N THR A 825 37.46 12.53 13.62
CA THR A 825 36.34 13.05 12.84
C THR A 825 35.60 14.13 13.63
N ALA A 826 35.21 15.23 12.98
CA ALA A 826 34.61 16.36 13.67
C ALA A 826 33.18 16.08 14.16
N LEU A 827 32.27 15.68 13.26
CA LEU A 827 30.89 15.32 13.59
C LEU A 827 30.58 13.90 13.10
N THR A 828 30.05 13.06 13.98
CA THR A 828 29.61 11.70 13.66
C THR A 828 28.16 11.50 14.10
N ILE A 829 27.32 11.00 13.20
CA ILE A 829 26.01 10.40 13.51
C ILE A 829 26.18 8.89 13.38
N ASP A 830 26.05 8.18 14.49
CA ASP A 830 26.28 6.74 14.56
C ASP A 830 25.04 6.00 15.08
N SER A 831 24.71 4.88 14.44
CA SER A 831 23.70 3.93 14.91
C SER A 831 22.34 4.60 15.16
N SER A 832 21.95 5.53 14.30
CA SER A 832 20.81 6.43 14.50
C SER A 832 19.80 6.34 13.35
N SER A 833 18.55 6.74 13.60
CA SER A 833 17.47 6.69 12.61
C SER A 833 16.68 7.99 12.52
N SER A 834 16.12 8.29 11.35
CA SER A 834 15.21 9.43 11.15
C SER A 834 15.84 10.77 11.56
N ILE A 835 17.09 11.01 11.13
CA ILE A 835 17.84 12.21 11.48
C ILE A 835 17.74 13.26 10.38
N LYS A 836 17.52 14.51 10.76
CA LYS A 836 17.55 15.66 9.84
C LYS A 836 18.65 16.63 10.24
N VAL A 837 19.45 17.11 9.29
CA VAL A 837 20.52 18.09 9.51
C VAL A 837 20.35 19.24 8.53
N LYS A 838 20.19 20.47 9.04
CA LYS A 838 19.95 21.68 8.23
C LYS A 838 20.92 22.82 8.56
N GLY A 839 21.56 23.40 7.55
CA GLY A 839 22.22 24.72 7.64
C GLY A 839 23.55 24.80 8.42
N LEU A 840 24.08 23.69 8.93
CA LEU A 840 25.31 23.71 9.74
C LEU A 840 26.57 23.97 8.90
N THR A 841 27.53 24.68 9.48
CA THR A 841 28.89 24.81 8.91
C THR A 841 29.88 23.94 9.69
N ILE A 842 30.59 23.05 8.99
CA ILE A 842 31.62 22.18 9.58
C ILE A 842 32.95 22.50 8.90
N GLN A 843 33.92 23.01 9.65
CA GLN A 843 35.17 23.50 9.09
C GLN A 843 36.41 22.94 9.78
N ASN A 844 37.51 22.92 9.04
CA ASN A 844 38.84 22.60 9.53
C ASN A 844 38.90 21.29 10.35
N SER A 845 38.20 20.25 9.91
CA SER A 845 38.26 18.95 10.60
C SER A 845 39.68 18.40 10.60
N GLN A 846 40.06 17.73 11.70
CA GLN A 846 41.36 17.09 11.83
C GLN A 846 41.53 15.96 10.81
N GLN A 847 40.44 15.23 10.51
CA GLN A 847 40.34 14.25 9.45
C GLN A 847 39.00 14.43 8.70
N MET A 848 37.98 13.60 8.94
CA MET A 848 36.69 13.68 8.24
C MET A 848 35.79 14.75 8.87
N HIS A 849 35.05 15.53 8.09
CA HIS A 849 34.19 16.60 8.62
C HIS A 849 32.89 16.03 9.18
N PHE A 850 32.17 15.24 8.39
CA PHE A 850 30.88 14.70 8.77
C PHE A 850 30.77 13.22 8.39
N VAL A 851 30.61 12.34 9.39
CA VAL A 851 30.42 10.91 9.19
C VAL A 851 28.97 10.52 9.51
N ILE A 852 28.36 9.75 8.60
CA ILE A 852 27.10 9.03 8.80
C ILE A 852 27.44 7.54 8.82
N SER A 853 27.26 6.90 9.98
CA SER A 853 27.69 5.52 10.23
C SER A 853 26.55 4.68 10.81
N ARG A 854 26.36 3.44 10.31
CA ARG A 854 25.38 2.48 10.86
C ARG A 854 23.97 3.06 11.02
N SER A 855 23.58 4.00 10.17
CA SER A 855 22.37 4.82 10.36
C SER A 855 21.39 4.63 9.21
N ASP A 856 20.11 4.88 9.50
CA ASP A 856 19.03 4.78 8.52
C ASP A 856 18.23 6.09 8.43
N SER A 857 17.75 6.44 7.25
CA SER A 857 16.83 7.57 7.05
C SER A 857 17.44 8.91 7.55
N VAL A 858 18.60 9.28 6.99
CA VAL A 858 19.32 10.51 7.34
C VAL A 858 19.19 11.53 6.20
N ARG A 859 18.65 12.71 6.49
CA ARG A 859 18.50 13.81 5.53
C ARG A 859 19.39 14.98 5.90
N VAL A 860 20.27 15.39 4.99
CA VAL A 860 21.21 16.51 5.17
C VAL A 860 20.91 17.55 4.12
N SER A 861 20.57 18.78 4.53
CA SER A 861 20.34 19.88 3.61
C SER A 861 21.07 21.17 3.98
N GLY A 862 21.60 21.87 2.98
CA GLY A 862 22.23 23.18 3.18
C GLY A 862 23.48 23.16 4.07
N VAL A 863 24.17 22.01 4.19
CA VAL A 863 25.39 21.91 5.00
C VAL A 863 26.59 22.45 4.22
N LEU A 864 27.38 23.28 4.90
CA LEU A 864 28.64 23.83 4.39
C LEU A 864 29.82 23.11 5.03
N VAL A 865 30.70 22.55 4.21
CA VAL A 865 31.96 21.96 4.65
C VAL A 865 33.13 22.73 4.06
N SER A 866 34.11 23.12 4.90
CA SER A 866 35.26 23.90 4.44
C SER A 866 36.57 23.53 5.14
N ALA A 867 37.58 23.18 4.35
CA ALA A 867 38.98 23.10 4.76
C ALA A 867 39.90 23.49 3.58
N PRO A 868 41.18 23.82 3.83
CA PRO A 868 42.15 24.06 2.76
C PRO A 868 42.27 22.86 1.81
N GLY A 869 42.42 23.10 0.50
CA GLY A 869 42.55 22.02 -0.50
C GLY A 869 43.81 21.16 -0.35
N ASP A 870 44.79 21.59 0.45
CA ASP A 870 46.00 20.84 0.79
C ASP A 870 45.92 20.15 2.18
N SER A 871 44.72 20.11 2.78
CA SER A 871 44.50 19.43 4.06
C SER A 871 44.50 17.90 3.86
N PRO A 872 45.41 17.15 4.51
CA PRO A 872 45.59 15.74 4.22
C PRO A 872 44.48 14.89 4.83
N ASN A 873 43.92 13.95 4.04
CA ASN A 873 42.95 12.95 4.49
C ASN A 873 41.64 13.54 5.05
N THR A 874 41.21 14.69 4.54
CA THR A 874 39.97 15.31 4.99
C THR A 874 38.79 15.03 4.06
N ASP A 875 38.02 13.98 4.36
CA ASP A 875 36.75 13.77 3.66
C ASP A 875 35.72 14.80 4.14
N GLY A 876 34.83 15.23 3.25
CA GLY A 876 33.73 16.13 3.57
C GLY A 876 32.60 15.38 4.27
N ILE A 877 31.72 14.76 3.50
CA ILE A 877 30.64 13.90 4.02
C ILE A 877 30.98 12.44 3.72
N HIS A 878 31.19 11.65 4.77
CA HIS A 878 31.57 10.26 4.70
C HIS A 878 30.42 9.35 5.13
N ILE A 879 30.00 8.43 4.27
CA ILE A 879 28.87 7.53 4.49
C ILE A 879 29.36 6.08 4.51
N THR A 880 29.10 5.38 5.62
CA THR A 880 29.49 3.98 5.83
C THR A 880 28.37 3.21 6.52
N GLU A 881 28.16 1.94 6.14
CA GLU A 881 27.21 1.03 6.79
C GLU A 881 25.79 1.61 6.95
N SER A 882 25.36 2.51 6.04
CA SER A 882 24.14 3.32 6.24
C SER A 882 23.17 3.21 5.06
N THR A 883 21.88 3.33 5.35
CA THR A 883 20.80 3.19 4.37
C THR A 883 19.90 4.42 4.33
N ASN A 884 19.29 4.69 3.18
CA ASN A 884 18.31 5.78 3.01
C ASN A 884 18.87 7.16 3.38
N VAL A 885 20.05 7.51 2.84
CA VAL A 885 20.69 8.81 3.10
C VAL A 885 20.42 9.78 1.96
N VAL A 886 19.96 10.99 2.27
CA VAL A 886 19.71 12.06 1.30
C VAL A 886 20.62 13.25 1.61
N LEU A 887 21.41 13.69 0.64
CA LEU A 887 22.20 14.93 0.69
C LEU A 887 21.65 15.93 -0.33
N GLN A 888 21.34 17.14 0.11
CA GLN A 888 20.74 18.16 -0.76
C GLN A 888 21.34 19.55 -0.50
N ASP A 889 21.59 20.33 -1.55
CA ASP A 889 22.01 21.73 -1.42
C ASP A 889 23.31 21.92 -0.60
N CYS A 890 24.19 20.92 -0.58
CA CYS A 890 25.43 20.94 0.20
C CYS A 890 26.58 21.58 -0.60
N LYS A 891 27.39 22.39 0.10
CA LYS A 891 28.62 22.98 -0.45
C LYS A 891 29.83 22.44 0.31
N ILE A 892 30.74 21.78 -0.39
CA ILE A 892 31.81 21.01 0.23
C ILE A 892 33.15 21.35 -0.43
N GLY A 893 34.10 21.84 0.36
CA GLY A 893 35.48 22.05 -0.06
C GLY A 893 36.44 21.49 0.99
N THR A 894 37.32 20.58 0.59
CA THR A 894 38.25 19.86 1.48
C THR A 894 39.53 19.47 0.73
N GLY A 895 40.49 18.82 1.38
CA GLY A 895 41.67 18.27 0.71
C GLY A 895 41.58 16.78 0.30
N ASP A 896 40.44 16.12 0.50
CA ASP A 896 40.18 14.73 0.04
C ASP A 896 38.76 14.64 -0.57
N ASP A 897 38.07 13.51 -0.47
CA ASP A 897 36.76 13.28 -1.09
C ASP A 897 35.69 14.24 -0.52
N CYS A 898 35.00 15.02 -1.38
CA CYS A 898 33.89 15.87 -0.93
C CYS A 898 32.76 15.01 -0.35
N VAL A 899 32.41 13.95 -1.07
CA VAL A 899 31.50 12.91 -0.60
C VAL A 899 32.16 11.57 -0.83
N SER A 900 32.27 10.76 0.22
CA SER A 900 32.83 9.41 0.16
C SER A 900 31.79 8.39 0.62
N ILE A 901 31.45 7.44 -0.23
CA ILE A 901 30.50 6.35 0.04
C ILE A 901 31.28 5.04 0.10
N VAL A 902 31.21 4.36 1.23
CA VAL A 902 32.00 3.14 1.47
C VAL A 902 31.09 1.96 1.85
N ASN A 903 31.69 0.85 2.30
CA ASN A 903 31.04 -0.45 2.46
C ASN A 903 29.70 -0.43 3.22
N ALA A 904 28.82 -1.37 2.85
CA ALA A 904 27.51 -1.62 3.42
C ALA A 904 26.56 -0.41 3.37
N SER A 905 26.72 0.44 2.36
CA SER A 905 25.88 1.62 2.15
C SER A 905 24.91 1.40 1.00
N SER A 906 23.62 1.77 1.18
CA SER A 906 22.64 1.65 0.10
C SER A 906 21.54 2.71 0.11
N ASN A 907 20.91 2.94 -1.04
CA ASN A 907 19.89 3.97 -1.24
C ASN A 907 20.40 5.36 -0.81
N ILE A 908 21.48 5.80 -1.44
CA ILE A 908 22.11 7.11 -1.20
C ILE A 908 21.70 8.04 -2.33
N LYS A 909 21.03 9.14 -1.99
CA LYS A 909 20.54 10.12 -2.95
C LYS A 909 21.21 11.47 -2.71
N MET A 910 21.69 12.10 -3.76
CA MET A 910 22.40 13.37 -3.70
C MET A 910 21.82 14.32 -4.75
N LYS A 911 21.45 15.54 -4.37
CA LYS A 911 20.93 16.55 -5.30
C LYS A 911 21.51 17.94 -5.06
N ARG A 912 21.92 18.63 -6.12
CA ARG A 912 22.54 19.98 -6.07
C ARG A 912 23.75 20.05 -5.13
N ILE A 913 24.77 19.24 -5.43
CA ILE A 913 26.03 19.22 -4.68
C ILE A 913 27.07 20.14 -5.32
N PHE A 914 27.64 21.07 -4.56
CA PHE A 914 28.82 21.82 -4.96
C PHE A 914 30.05 21.19 -4.30
N CYS A 915 31.04 20.78 -5.11
CA CYS A 915 32.26 20.18 -4.62
C CYS A 915 33.49 20.88 -5.20
N GLY A 916 34.37 21.41 -4.34
CA GLY A 916 35.59 22.07 -4.79
C GLY A 916 36.14 23.09 -3.81
N PRO A 917 37.46 23.09 -3.52
CA PRO A 917 38.46 22.10 -3.95
C PRO A 917 38.28 20.73 -3.26
N GLY A 918 38.94 19.68 -3.76
CA GLY A 918 38.90 18.32 -3.18
C GLY A 918 39.18 17.20 -4.19
N HIS A 919 38.88 15.95 -3.84
CA HIS A 919 39.04 14.77 -4.69
C HIS A 919 37.78 14.37 -5.47
N GLY A 920 36.67 15.10 -5.32
CA GLY A 920 35.41 14.82 -6.02
C GLY A 920 34.42 13.98 -5.20
N ILE A 921 33.55 13.26 -5.89
CA ILE A 921 32.58 12.34 -5.30
C ILE A 921 33.05 10.91 -5.57
N SER A 922 33.33 10.17 -4.50
CA SER A 922 33.96 8.86 -4.57
C SER A 922 33.11 7.76 -3.93
N ILE A 923 32.90 6.66 -4.64
CA ILE A 923 32.50 5.37 -4.07
C ILE A 923 33.76 4.54 -3.93
N GLY A 924 34.16 4.12 -2.72
CA GLY A 924 35.36 3.31 -2.67
C GLY A 924 36.00 3.00 -1.33
N SER A 925 37.28 2.64 -1.42
CA SER A 925 38.01 1.89 -0.39
C SER A 925 37.41 0.49 -0.13
N LEU A 926 36.67 -0.03 -1.12
CA LEU A 926 35.97 -1.31 -1.04
C LEU A 926 36.95 -2.46 -1.30
N GLY A 927 36.79 -3.56 -0.55
CA GLY A 927 37.58 -4.76 -0.76
C GLY A 927 38.98 -4.75 -0.15
N LYS A 928 39.33 -3.71 0.63
CA LYS A 928 40.62 -3.62 1.32
C LYS A 928 40.82 -4.83 2.24
N ASP A 929 42.03 -5.37 2.29
CA ASP A 929 42.38 -6.56 3.10
C ASP A 929 41.50 -7.79 2.79
N ASN A 930 41.15 -7.98 1.51
CA ASN A 930 40.28 -9.05 1.02
C ASN A 930 38.87 -9.05 1.64
N SER A 931 38.40 -7.87 2.07
CA SER A 931 37.07 -7.70 2.66
C SER A 931 35.95 -7.73 1.61
N THR A 932 34.71 -7.89 2.06
CA THR A 932 33.53 -7.76 1.20
C THR A 932 33.06 -6.32 1.16
N GLY A 933 33.00 -5.73 -0.04
CA GLY A 933 32.51 -4.39 -0.32
C GLY A 933 31.14 -4.43 -1.01
N ILE A 934 30.11 -3.85 -0.39
CA ILE A 934 28.76 -3.75 -0.97
C ILE A 934 28.31 -2.29 -0.95
N VAL A 935 28.03 -1.75 -2.14
CA VAL A 935 27.39 -0.43 -2.32
C VAL A 935 26.32 -0.56 -3.41
N THR A 936 25.11 -0.06 -3.16
CA THR A 936 24.05 -0.14 -4.17
C THR A 936 23.03 1.00 -4.11
N LYS A 937 22.39 1.30 -5.25
CA LYS A 937 21.36 2.35 -5.35
C LYS A 937 21.91 3.72 -4.93
N VAL A 938 22.95 4.17 -5.62
CA VAL A 938 23.53 5.52 -5.42
C VAL A 938 23.10 6.42 -6.57
N VAL A 939 22.48 7.55 -6.26
CA VAL A 939 22.04 8.53 -7.24
C VAL A 939 22.62 9.89 -6.92
N LEU A 940 23.26 10.50 -7.92
CA LEU A 940 23.59 11.91 -7.93
C LEU A 940 22.79 12.57 -9.05
N ASP A 941 21.95 13.54 -8.71
CA ASP A 941 21.23 14.40 -9.65
C ASP A 941 21.66 15.85 -9.45
N THR A 942 22.33 16.43 -10.43
CA THR A 942 22.82 17.81 -10.40
C THR A 942 24.00 18.00 -9.43
N ALA A 943 25.18 18.20 -9.98
CA ALA A 943 26.37 18.58 -9.21
C ALA A 943 27.28 19.53 -9.99
N PHE A 944 28.00 20.37 -9.26
CA PHE A 944 29.03 21.25 -9.81
C PHE A 944 30.37 20.97 -9.13
N LEU A 945 31.32 20.46 -9.89
CA LEU A 945 32.66 20.10 -9.42
C LEU A 945 33.68 21.08 -9.99
N ARG A 946 34.47 21.72 -9.12
CA ARG A 946 35.44 22.74 -9.52
C ARG A 946 36.78 22.55 -8.84
N GLU A 947 37.86 22.61 -9.62
CA GLU A 947 39.24 22.52 -9.11
C GLU A 947 39.50 21.26 -8.26
N THR A 948 38.85 20.15 -8.61
CA THR A 948 39.02 18.86 -7.91
C THR A 948 40.02 17.96 -8.63
N THR A 949 40.68 17.05 -7.90
CA THR A 949 41.61 16.09 -8.53
C THR A 949 40.87 14.98 -9.27
N ASN A 950 39.65 14.63 -8.86
CA ASN A 950 38.78 13.71 -9.59
C ASN A 950 37.36 14.27 -9.64
N GLY A 951 36.56 13.80 -10.59
CA GLY A 951 35.15 14.11 -10.68
C GLY A 951 34.31 13.05 -9.95
N LEU A 952 33.89 12.05 -10.71
CA LEU A 952 33.06 10.92 -10.26
C LEU A 952 33.91 9.64 -10.28
N ARG A 953 34.19 9.09 -9.11
CA ARG A 953 35.18 8.02 -8.95
C ARG A 953 34.61 6.78 -8.27
N ILE A 954 34.87 5.60 -8.83
CA ILE A 954 34.66 4.31 -8.17
C ILE A 954 36.02 3.63 -8.00
N LYS A 955 36.45 3.35 -6.77
CA LYS A 955 37.76 2.76 -6.46
C LYS A 955 37.64 1.50 -5.59
N THR A 956 38.24 0.39 -6.02
CA THR A 956 38.22 -0.88 -5.29
C THR A 956 39.61 -1.53 -5.23
N TRP A 957 39.85 -2.32 -4.19
CA TRP A 957 41.10 -3.06 -3.99
C TRP A 957 41.03 -4.43 -4.67
N GLN A 958 42.14 -4.85 -5.29
CA GLN A 958 42.34 -6.23 -5.71
C GLN A 958 42.34 -7.16 -4.48
N GLY A 959 41.75 -8.34 -4.62
CA GLY A 959 41.56 -9.34 -3.56
C GLY A 959 40.19 -9.30 -2.89
N GLY A 960 39.48 -8.17 -2.99
CA GLY A 960 38.14 -7.99 -2.40
C GLY A 960 37.03 -8.81 -3.05
N SER A 961 35.87 -8.86 -2.40
CA SER A 961 34.64 -9.51 -2.89
C SER A 961 33.42 -8.61 -2.71
N GLY A 962 32.25 -8.98 -3.26
CA GLY A 962 31.03 -8.17 -3.18
C GLY A 962 30.74 -7.41 -4.48
N TYR A 963 30.00 -6.30 -4.40
CA TYR A 963 29.59 -5.55 -5.58
C TYR A 963 29.34 -4.05 -5.35
N VAL A 964 29.54 -3.28 -6.42
CA VAL A 964 28.99 -1.92 -6.62
C VAL A 964 28.02 -2.00 -7.79
N ARG A 965 26.73 -1.69 -7.55
CA ARG A 965 25.72 -1.72 -8.63
C ARG A 965 24.58 -0.73 -8.46
N ALA A 966 23.89 -0.43 -9.55
CA ALA A 966 22.81 0.56 -9.60
C ALA A 966 23.30 1.94 -9.11
N VAL A 967 24.36 2.44 -9.76
CA VAL A 967 24.90 3.80 -9.53
C VAL A 967 24.58 4.71 -10.71
N ARG A 968 23.89 5.81 -10.48
CA ARG A 968 23.56 6.82 -11.49
C ARG A 968 24.16 8.17 -11.12
N PHE A 969 24.96 8.73 -12.01
CA PHE A 969 25.42 10.11 -11.96
C PHE A 969 24.80 10.89 -13.10
N ASP A 970 24.07 11.95 -12.77
CA ASP A 970 23.24 12.71 -13.71
C ASP A 970 23.43 14.22 -13.55
N ASN A 971 23.39 14.96 -14.65
CA ASN A 971 23.43 16.43 -14.69
C ASN A 971 24.66 17.03 -13.99
N VAL A 972 25.87 16.52 -14.27
CA VAL A 972 27.11 16.96 -13.60
C VAL A 972 27.88 17.96 -14.47
N ARG A 973 28.18 19.13 -13.91
CA ARG A 973 29.04 20.13 -14.55
C ARG A 973 30.41 20.16 -13.88
N MET A 974 31.47 20.16 -14.69
CA MET A 974 32.86 20.14 -14.24
C MET A 974 33.63 21.37 -14.73
N GLU A 975 34.48 21.93 -13.88
CA GLU A 975 35.38 23.04 -14.22
C GLU A 975 36.78 22.75 -13.66
N ASN A 976 37.77 22.62 -14.54
CA ASN A 976 39.17 22.40 -14.16
C ASN A 976 39.38 21.16 -13.28
N VAL A 977 38.63 20.08 -13.56
CA VAL A 977 38.72 18.81 -12.82
C VAL A 977 39.83 17.96 -13.41
N ALA A 978 40.77 17.44 -12.59
CA ALA A 978 41.92 16.75 -13.16
C ALA A 978 41.59 15.38 -13.76
N ASN A 979 40.70 14.58 -13.14
CA ASN A 979 40.30 13.26 -13.65
C ASN A 979 38.76 13.10 -13.57
N PRO A 980 38.01 13.52 -14.59
CA PRO A 980 36.54 13.62 -14.56
C PRO A 980 35.78 12.34 -14.20
N ILE A 981 35.99 11.24 -14.91
CA ILE A 981 35.25 9.98 -14.71
C ILE A 981 36.23 8.83 -14.53
N ILE A 982 36.15 8.12 -13.40
CA ILE A 982 37.09 7.05 -13.08
C ILE A 982 36.38 5.83 -12.49
N ILE A 983 36.69 4.66 -13.03
CA ILE A 983 36.55 3.36 -12.37
C ILE A 983 37.95 2.74 -12.29
N ASP A 984 38.39 2.43 -11.08
CA ASP A 984 39.71 1.84 -10.83
C ASP A 984 39.62 0.68 -9.82
N GLN A 985 39.64 -0.55 -10.33
CA GLN A 985 39.69 -1.76 -9.52
C GLN A 985 41.13 -2.14 -9.10
N PHE A 986 42.14 -1.39 -9.54
CA PHE A 986 43.55 -1.61 -9.18
C PHE A 986 44.04 -0.60 -8.14
N TYR A 987 43.11 0.04 -7.42
CA TYR A 987 43.44 1.05 -6.43
C TYR A 987 44.36 0.46 -5.35
N CYS A 988 45.47 1.15 -5.09
CA CYS A 988 46.50 0.74 -4.13
C CYS A 988 47.07 1.99 -3.43
N ASP A 989 46.86 2.12 -2.12
CA ASP A 989 47.39 3.22 -1.30
C ASP A 989 48.78 2.92 -0.70
N SER A 990 49.38 1.78 -1.06
CA SER A 990 50.66 1.28 -0.55
C SER A 990 51.86 1.76 -1.39
N PRO A 991 53.02 2.07 -0.77
CA PRO A 991 54.26 2.38 -1.50
C PRO A 991 54.85 1.20 -2.25
N THR A 992 54.44 -0.04 -1.94
CA THR A 992 54.77 -1.24 -2.72
C THR A 992 53.62 -1.56 -3.66
N THR A 993 53.91 -1.92 -4.91
CA THR A 993 52.90 -2.35 -5.87
C THR A 993 52.03 -3.46 -5.28
N CYS A 994 50.72 -3.21 -5.16
CA CYS A 994 49.77 -4.24 -4.75
C CYS A 994 49.81 -5.38 -5.78
N GLN A 995 49.86 -6.62 -5.30
CA GLN A 995 49.83 -7.77 -6.20
C GLN A 995 48.47 -7.84 -6.89
N ILE A 996 48.48 -8.14 -8.20
CA ILE A 996 47.26 -8.48 -8.94
C ILE A 996 46.74 -9.78 -8.33
N GLN A 997 45.46 -9.79 -7.95
CA GLN A 997 44.81 -10.94 -7.34
C GLN A 997 43.67 -11.43 -8.25
N THR A 998 43.21 -12.66 -8.02
CA THR A 998 42.16 -13.31 -8.84
C THR A 998 40.73 -12.94 -8.43
N SER A 999 40.58 -12.04 -7.46
CA SER A 999 39.28 -11.55 -6.97
C SER A 999 39.27 -10.03 -6.93
N ALA A 1000 38.11 -9.43 -7.16
CA ALA A 1000 37.86 -8.00 -6.97
C ALA A 1000 36.38 -7.77 -6.68
N VAL A 1001 36.03 -6.59 -6.15
CA VAL A 1001 34.64 -6.15 -5.98
C VAL A 1001 34.00 -5.96 -7.36
N LYS A 1002 32.92 -6.68 -7.67
CA LYS A 1002 32.26 -6.61 -8.98
C LYS A 1002 31.62 -5.24 -9.19
N ILE A 1003 31.90 -4.59 -10.31
CA ILE A 1003 31.29 -3.30 -10.66
C ILE A 1003 30.39 -3.53 -11.87
N SER A 1004 29.10 -3.24 -11.74
CA SER A 1004 28.14 -3.40 -12.82
C SER A 1004 27.00 -2.41 -12.70
N GLN A 1005 26.29 -2.11 -13.78
CA GLN A 1005 25.14 -1.20 -13.79
C GLN A 1005 25.57 0.17 -13.26
N ILE A 1006 26.42 0.86 -14.02
CA ILE A 1006 26.89 2.22 -13.72
C ILE A 1006 26.47 3.15 -14.88
N MET A 1007 25.73 4.21 -14.58
CA MET A 1007 25.29 5.19 -15.57
C MET A 1007 25.92 6.56 -15.29
N TYR A 1008 26.49 7.14 -16.35
CA TYR A 1008 26.89 8.53 -16.42
C TYR A 1008 26.04 9.22 -17.46
N ARG A 1009 25.30 10.27 -17.07
CA ARG A 1009 24.37 10.98 -17.95
C ARG A 1009 24.49 12.50 -17.82
N ASN A 1010 24.42 13.21 -18.94
CA ASN A 1010 24.44 14.67 -19.01
C ASN A 1010 25.63 15.28 -18.24
N ILE A 1011 26.85 14.84 -18.55
CA ILE A 1011 28.07 15.31 -17.88
C ILE A 1011 28.84 16.21 -18.82
N THR A 1012 29.11 17.45 -18.41
CA THR A 1012 29.79 18.44 -19.26
C THR A 1012 30.88 19.18 -18.50
N GLY A 1013 31.98 19.55 -19.13
CA GLY A 1013 33.00 20.37 -18.45
C GLY A 1013 34.41 20.28 -19.01
N THR A 1014 35.38 20.78 -18.22
CA THR A 1014 36.79 20.79 -18.59
C THR A 1014 37.66 19.86 -17.74
N THR A 1015 38.66 19.24 -18.38
CA THR A 1015 39.66 18.36 -17.74
C THR A 1015 41.09 18.90 -17.82
N LYS A 1016 41.94 18.49 -16.88
CA LYS A 1016 43.40 18.73 -16.91
C LYS A 1016 44.23 17.50 -17.32
N SER A 1017 43.64 16.30 -17.30
CA SER A 1017 44.29 15.08 -17.78
C SER A 1017 43.97 14.83 -19.25
N GLU A 1018 44.90 14.17 -19.93
CA GLU A 1018 44.67 13.53 -21.23
C GLU A 1018 43.55 12.48 -21.12
N GLN A 1019 43.63 11.60 -20.12
CA GLN A 1019 42.59 10.61 -19.82
C GLN A 1019 41.42 11.25 -19.06
N ALA A 1020 40.45 11.80 -19.80
CA ALA A 1020 39.24 12.39 -19.22
C ALA A 1020 38.31 11.33 -18.61
N MET A 1021 38.25 10.15 -19.24
CA MET A 1021 37.49 9.00 -18.78
C MET A 1021 38.40 7.78 -18.66
N LYS A 1022 38.41 7.12 -17.50
CA LYS A 1022 39.26 5.95 -17.24
C LYS A 1022 38.46 4.80 -16.61
N PHE A 1023 38.38 3.67 -17.29
CA PHE A 1023 37.75 2.43 -16.84
C PHE A 1023 38.79 1.31 -16.75
N ALA A 1024 39.43 1.17 -15.59
CA ALA A 1024 40.46 0.16 -15.32
C ALA A 1024 39.91 -0.96 -14.42
N CYS A 1025 39.55 -2.09 -15.03
CA CYS A 1025 38.89 -3.21 -14.36
C CYS A 1025 39.72 -4.50 -14.43
N SER A 1026 39.54 -5.41 -13.48
CA SER A 1026 40.25 -6.68 -13.38
C SER A 1026 39.88 -7.61 -14.52
N ASP A 1027 40.86 -8.31 -15.11
CA ASP A 1027 40.62 -9.37 -16.08
C ASP A 1027 39.80 -10.54 -15.50
N THR A 1028 39.90 -10.77 -14.19
CA THR A 1028 39.18 -11.87 -13.52
C THR A 1028 37.77 -11.50 -13.07
N VAL A 1029 37.49 -10.20 -12.87
CA VAL A 1029 36.19 -9.66 -12.47
C VAL A 1029 35.93 -8.36 -13.24
N PRO A 1030 35.67 -8.46 -14.56
CA PRO A 1030 35.52 -7.28 -15.42
C PRO A 1030 34.33 -6.42 -15.00
N CYS A 1031 34.37 -5.14 -15.36
CA CYS A 1031 33.23 -4.24 -15.20
C CYS A 1031 32.25 -4.47 -16.34
N SER A 1032 30.94 -4.53 -16.05
CA SER A 1032 29.90 -4.68 -17.06
C SER A 1032 28.87 -3.57 -16.98
N ASP A 1033 28.03 -3.43 -18.02
CA ASP A 1033 26.82 -2.62 -17.95
C ASP A 1033 27.10 -1.14 -17.61
N ILE A 1034 28.22 -0.60 -18.14
CA ILE A 1034 28.56 0.82 -18.06
C ILE A 1034 27.82 1.57 -19.17
N VAL A 1035 27.05 2.59 -18.81
CA VAL A 1035 26.24 3.37 -19.74
C VAL A 1035 26.71 4.82 -19.72
N LEU A 1036 27.05 5.35 -20.90
CA LEU A 1036 27.41 6.76 -21.09
C LEU A 1036 26.32 7.45 -21.93
N SER A 1037 25.85 8.61 -21.48
CA SER A 1037 24.88 9.39 -22.25
C SER A 1037 25.12 10.88 -22.15
N ASN A 1038 25.22 11.58 -23.28
CA ASN A 1038 25.42 13.03 -23.32
C ASN A 1038 26.60 13.48 -22.45
N ILE A 1039 27.78 12.90 -22.70
CA ILE A 1039 29.05 13.27 -22.06
C ILE A 1039 29.80 14.22 -22.99
N ASN A 1040 30.22 15.39 -22.50
CA ASN A 1040 31.07 16.32 -23.24
C ASN A 1040 32.16 16.90 -22.34
N LEU A 1041 33.35 16.31 -22.37
CA LEU A 1041 34.51 16.71 -21.58
C LEU A 1041 35.61 17.19 -22.53
N GLU A 1042 36.10 18.40 -22.31
CA GLU A 1042 37.08 19.07 -23.18
C GLU A 1042 38.31 19.52 -22.38
N SER A 1043 39.43 19.82 -23.05
CA SER A 1043 40.58 20.45 -22.43
C SER A 1043 41.16 21.52 -23.37
N GLU A 1044 41.70 22.59 -22.80
CA GLU A 1044 42.34 23.67 -23.57
C GLU A 1044 43.80 23.32 -23.95
N ASP A 1045 44.44 22.45 -23.16
CA ASP A 1045 45.88 22.21 -23.22
C ASP A 1045 46.27 20.85 -23.84
N VAL A 1046 45.38 19.85 -23.77
CA VAL A 1046 45.67 18.47 -24.16
C VAL A 1046 44.51 17.85 -24.94
N THR A 1047 44.82 16.92 -25.84
CA THR A 1047 43.79 16.08 -26.46
C THR A 1047 43.19 15.16 -25.41
N VAL A 1048 41.86 15.13 -25.32
CA VAL A 1048 41.14 14.29 -24.36
C VAL A 1048 40.85 12.91 -24.94
N GLU A 1049 41.05 11.87 -24.14
CA GLU A 1049 40.80 10.47 -24.52
C GLU A 1049 40.06 9.66 -23.44
N THR A 1050 39.61 8.47 -23.84
CA THR A 1050 39.00 7.46 -22.97
C THR A 1050 39.88 6.23 -22.90
N TYR A 1051 40.21 5.79 -21.68
CA TYR A 1051 40.91 4.53 -21.44
C TYR A 1051 39.94 3.45 -20.95
N CYS A 1052 39.93 2.28 -21.60
CA CYS A 1052 39.17 1.10 -21.15
C CYS A 1052 40.08 -0.12 -21.02
N HIS A 1053 39.97 -0.84 -19.89
CA HIS A 1053 40.60 -2.13 -19.68
C HIS A 1053 39.64 -3.07 -18.95
N SER A 1054 39.25 -4.15 -19.63
CA SER A 1054 38.34 -5.19 -19.10
C SER A 1054 37.03 -4.63 -18.56
N ALA A 1055 36.47 -3.68 -19.32
CA ALA A 1055 35.22 -3.01 -19.05
C ALA A 1055 34.32 -3.07 -20.29
N GLU A 1056 33.05 -3.41 -20.09
CA GLU A 1056 32.03 -3.52 -21.14
C GLU A 1056 30.90 -2.52 -20.89
N GLY A 1057 30.42 -1.88 -21.95
CA GLY A 1057 29.39 -0.87 -21.87
C GLY A 1057 28.95 -0.34 -23.24
N PHE A 1058 28.13 0.71 -23.22
CA PHE A 1058 27.76 1.43 -24.43
C PHE A 1058 27.48 2.91 -24.17
N GLY A 1059 27.72 3.72 -25.19
CA GLY A 1059 27.38 5.14 -25.21
C GLY A 1059 26.17 5.40 -26.11
N TYR A 1060 25.33 6.38 -25.77
CA TYR A 1060 24.31 6.91 -26.67
C TYR A 1060 24.14 8.44 -26.52
N GLY A 1061 23.80 9.13 -27.60
CA GLY A 1061 23.86 10.59 -27.64
C GLY A 1061 25.27 11.10 -27.89
N VAL A 1062 25.58 12.34 -27.48
CA VAL A 1062 26.93 12.90 -27.64
C VAL A 1062 27.84 12.29 -26.57
N VAL A 1063 28.93 11.64 -26.96
CA VAL A 1063 29.95 11.13 -26.03
C VAL A 1063 31.32 11.61 -26.52
N HIS A 1064 31.85 12.62 -25.85
CA HIS A 1064 33.17 13.21 -26.12
C HIS A 1064 33.96 13.31 -24.80
N PRO A 1065 35.21 12.78 -24.75
CA PRO A 1065 35.89 12.01 -25.80
C PRO A 1065 35.21 10.69 -26.14
N SER A 1066 35.48 10.12 -27.32
CA SER A 1066 34.86 8.85 -27.75
C SER A 1066 35.19 7.72 -26.76
N ALA A 1067 34.22 6.85 -26.52
CA ALA A 1067 34.32 5.70 -25.61
C ALA A 1067 34.10 4.36 -26.33
N ASP A 1068 34.48 4.28 -27.61
CA ASP A 1068 34.31 3.07 -28.44
C ASP A 1068 34.97 1.82 -27.82
N CYS A 1069 36.00 2.00 -26.99
CA CYS A 1069 36.67 0.94 -26.25
C CYS A 1069 35.80 0.17 -25.24
N LEU A 1070 34.58 0.64 -24.95
CA LEU A 1070 33.60 -0.09 -24.14
C LEU A 1070 32.78 -1.10 -24.95
N SER A 1071 32.75 -0.97 -26.29
CA SER A 1071 31.88 -1.72 -27.19
C SER A 1071 32.55 -2.90 -27.91
N SER A 1072 33.88 -3.03 -27.79
CA SER A 1072 34.66 -3.97 -28.60
C SER A 1072 34.65 -5.40 -28.04
N GLN A 1073 33.99 -6.30 -28.78
CA GLN A 1073 34.21 -7.75 -28.74
C GLN A 1073 35.55 -8.18 -29.37
N ASP A 1074 36.62 -7.39 -29.22
CA ASP A 1074 37.96 -7.73 -29.72
C ASP A 1074 38.91 -7.96 -28.55
N LYS A 1075 38.72 -9.07 -27.83
CA LYS A 1075 39.75 -9.64 -26.95
C LYS A 1075 40.06 -11.11 -27.21
N ASP A 1076 39.49 -11.72 -28.24
CA ASP A 1076 39.85 -13.07 -28.70
C ASP A 1076 40.43 -13.03 -30.12
N LEU A 1077 41.58 -12.38 -30.29
CA LEU A 1077 42.53 -12.59 -31.42
C LEU A 1077 43.78 -11.73 -31.18
N ILE A 1078 44.65 -12.14 -30.24
CA ILE A 1078 46.13 -12.08 -30.30
C ILE A 1078 46.61 -12.86 -29.07
N SER A 1079 46.66 -14.18 -29.21
CA SER A 1079 47.39 -15.10 -28.35
C SER A 1079 47.12 -16.52 -28.85
N ILE A 1080 47.84 -16.95 -29.89
CA ILE A 1080 48.42 -18.30 -30.06
C ILE A 1080 49.14 -18.32 -31.44
N GLY A 1081 50.45 -18.59 -31.40
CA GLY A 1081 51.33 -18.81 -32.56
C GLY A 1081 52.28 -17.62 -32.76
N TRP A 1082 53.58 -17.67 -32.48
CA TRP A 1082 54.51 -18.80 -32.53
C TRP A 1082 55.72 -18.57 -31.63
N ALA A 1083 56.20 -19.62 -30.98
CA ALA A 1083 57.60 -19.77 -30.61
C ALA A 1083 58.10 -21.14 -31.07
N GLN A 1084 59.19 -21.11 -31.84
CA GLN A 1084 60.09 -22.21 -32.27
C GLN A 1084 59.48 -23.16 -33.33
N GLU A 1085 60.09 -23.43 -34.50
CA GLU A 1085 61.51 -23.66 -34.75
C GLU A 1085 61.86 -23.60 -36.27
N ALA A 1086 63.13 -23.27 -36.54
CA ALA A 1086 63.95 -23.65 -37.70
C ALA A 1086 63.74 -23.03 -39.12
N ALA A 1087 64.61 -22.04 -39.39
CA ALA A 1087 65.56 -21.97 -40.51
C ALA A 1087 65.06 -22.01 -41.98
N THR A 1088 65.24 -20.92 -42.73
CA THR A 1088 66.35 -20.72 -43.71
C THR A 1088 66.11 -19.51 -44.64
N VAL A 1089 67.19 -18.76 -44.91
CA VAL A 1089 67.45 -17.86 -46.07
C VAL A 1089 66.79 -16.45 -46.10
N ARG A 1090 67.46 -15.50 -45.43
CA ARG A 1090 68.21 -14.30 -45.93
C ARG A 1090 67.89 -13.68 -47.34
N PRO A 1091 68.28 -12.41 -47.59
CA PRO A 1091 67.41 -11.21 -47.52
C PRO A 1091 67.49 -10.32 -48.79
N ILE A 1092 66.59 -9.35 -48.97
CA ILE A 1092 66.79 -8.12 -49.79
C ILE A 1092 65.89 -7.04 -49.16
N ASP A 1093 66.44 -6.07 -48.42
CA ASP A 1093 67.00 -4.77 -48.85
C ASP A 1093 65.97 -3.79 -49.44
N GLU A 1094 65.76 -2.69 -48.70
CA GLU A 1094 65.70 -1.27 -49.13
C GLU A 1094 64.80 -0.50 -48.13
N HIS A 1095 65.37 0.28 -47.19
CA HIS A 1095 65.69 1.70 -47.38
C HIS A 1095 64.43 2.50 -47.79
N ILE A 1096 63.92 3.53 -47.09
CA ILE A 1096 64.54 4.73 -46.51
C ILE A 1096 63.36 5.51 -45.87
N VAL A 1097 63.39 5.84 -44.56
CA VAL A 1097 63.74 7.16 -43.97
C VAL A 1097 62.57 8.16 -43.88
N HIS A 1098 62.26 8.49 -42.62
CA HIS A 1098 61.89 9.79 -42.01
C HIS A 1098 60.72 10.59 -42.61
N THR A 1099 59.81 11.17 -41.82
CA THR A 1099 60.05 12.17 -40.75
C THR A 1099 58.91 12.27 -39.73
N GLU A 1100 59.28 12.31 -38.44
CA GLU A 1100 58.80 13.21 -37.37
C GLU A 1100 57.32 13.66 -37.37
N LEU A 1101 56.52 13.17 -36.42
CA LEU A 1101 56.31 13.79 -35.10
C LEU A 1101 55.49 12.84 -34.21
#